data_AF-A0A1I7TU93-F1
#
_entry.id   AF-A0A1I7TU93-F1
#
_cell.length_a   1.000
_cell.length_b   1.000
_cell.length_c   1.000
_cell.angle_alpha   90.00
_cell.angle_beta   90.00
_cell.angle_gamma   90.00
#
_symmetry.space_group_name_H-M   'P 1'
#
loop_
_entity.id
_entity.type
_entity.pdbx_description
1 polymer ?
#
loop_
_entity_poly.entity_id
_entity_poly.type
_entity_poly.pdbx_seq_one_letter_code
_entity_poly.pdbx_strand_id
1 'polypeptide(L)'
;MSSFPLQNLPQNVQKSIIGHLTLIEIFELSRCSRKTRNLVKENYERNGYFITIHFSESTTIWITRIDTGTIGRFNVSKADESVMESRKIGRVEVGFEKTENGSEVITYWNDILGGCASLAIELHKLFSFPFGYMIIDMDKRMDWKSIIGWNRRFERLFFYGEEVSGETYSFILNNINYSKYLAIGMKMNGELVPQKNIDFEELMIDHGNWIRVEHLINFSVAHFKIKSARLCSSALNLYLRQLIEGACPKLKHLEISLDLPINYNDLFKGIEAWPTDERNIRHFVGESCVSSNEGGHEILMKNGDICSVTVGDDERGFPKMEIIVWKGIEWNYKPLRIQYIPFVALDEIIRSMDAMEAFELSMCSGKMRDLVKRIFRKNNFKTSIAAGEYGIVICLFTQPKQYHLVLSMQLPVDFSEKKLWIERIGRKQAVFSRSTQILNCLQTFWCDRLAGAKESFEALRDVFGAPLEEVDVRMDTNEGFGRAIEWIYELGGAKSVTKYVTNIVDDDTYSFILDNTVTENLHVDMKQSIRFNRNEFKTEAKSLYLSSNWMDINHLISLKCEEIHMMESSFRDRNINEFLHLLIQGSNPNLKFIKFRVDRYARPDEVLDGIAGQIMENPRIFECQRMKEEVCHGFQFPLENGDLCAIKFWGDSLRSEIRIYIWRGEAV
;
A
#
# COMPACT_ATOMS: atom_id res chain seq x y z
N MET A 1 -2.60 71.19 -34.20
CA MET A 1 -3.31 70.09 -33.49
C MET A 1 -4.04 70.70 -32.31
N SER A 2 -5.35 70.54 -32.21
CA SER A 2 -6.15 71.00 -31.06
C SER A 2 -5.80 70.18 -29.81
N SER A 3 -5.53 70.84 -28.69
CA SER A 3 -5.19 70.18 -27.42
C SER A 3 -6.37 69.36 -26.88
N PHE A 4 -6.19 68.06 -26.65
CA PHE A 4 -7.19 67.21 -26.02
C PHE A 4 -7.32 67.55 -24.52
N PRO A 5 -8.48 68.04 -24.04
CA PRO A 5 -8.62 68.56 -22.68
C PRO A 5 -8.90 67.42 -21.67
N LEU A 6 -7.94 66.51 -21.49
CA LEU A 6 -8.04 65.33 -20.61
C LEU A 6 -8.60 65.64 -19.21
N GLN A 7 -8.23 66.80 -18.65
CA GLN A 7 -8.63 67.24 -17.30
C GLN A 7 -10.09 67.67 -17.18
N ASN A 8 -10.75 68.00 -18.30
CA ASN A 8 -12.15 68.47 -18.32
C ASN A 8 -13.13 67.31 -18.53
N LEU A 9 -12.64 66.08 -18.71
CA LEU A 9 -13.48 64.90 -18.88
C LEU A 9 -14.06 64.42 -17.54
N PRO A 10 -15.23 63.76 -17.53
CA PRO A 10 -15.76 63.10 -16.34
C PRO A 10 -14.77 62.09 -15.75
N GLN A 11 -14.76 61.94 -14.42
CA GLN A 11 -13.81 61.09 -13.70
C GLN A 11 -13.78 59.64 -14.21
N ASN A 12 -14.94 59.06 -14.54
CA ASN A 12 -15.01 57.69 -15.08
C ASN A 12 -14.34 57.56 -16.46
N VAL A 13 -14.40 58.60 -17.29
CA VAL A 13 -13.72 58.65 -18.59
C VAL A 13 -12.22 58.83 -18.39
N GLN A 14 -11.80 59.65 -17.42
CA GLN A 14 -10.38 59.79 -17.06
C GLN A 14 -9.79 58.47 -16.55
N LYS A 15 -10.50 57.76 -15.66
CA LYS A 15 -10.12 56.42 -15.20
C LYS A 15 -10.00 55.44 -16.37
N SER A 16 -10.99 55.43 -17.26
CA SER A 16 -10.95 54.57 -18.45
C SER A 16 -9.75 54.88 -19.32
N ILE A 17 -9.50 56.15 -19.66
CA ILE A 17 -8.35 56.53 -20.49
C ILE A 17 -7.02 56.13 -19.83
N ILE A 18 -6.83 56.43 -18.54
CA ILE A 18 -5.63 56.05 -17.82
C ILE A 18 -5.47 54.53 -17.75
N GLY A 19 -6.58 53.79 -17.59
CA GLY A 19 -6.57 52.33 -17.58
C GLY A 19 -6.19 51.69 -18.92
N HIS A 20 -6.28 52.42 -20.04
CA HIS A 20 -5.82 51.95 -21.35
C HIS A 20 -4.35 52.29 -21.65
N LEU A 21 -3.73 53.16 -20.84
CA LEU A 21 -2.32 53.50 -21.00
C LEU A 21 -1.44 52.42 -20.36
N THR A 22 -0.30 52.15 -21.00
CA THR A 22 0.77 51.33 -20.40
C THR A 22 1.37 52.04 -19.19
N LEU A 23 2.02 51.27 -18.31
CA LEU A 23 2.67 51.83 -17.13
C LEU A 23 3.72 52.91 -17.50
N ILE A 24 4.45 52.71 -18.60
CA ILE A 24 5.44 53.67 -19.09
C ILE A 24 4.75 54.95 -19.58
N GLU A 25 3.67 54.86 -20.35
CA GLU A 25 2.90 56.03 -20.78
C GLU A 25 2.30 56.80 -19.60
N ILE A 26 1.83 56.10 -18.58
CA ILE A 26 1.33 56.73 -17.35
C ILE A 26 2.46 57.42 -16.60
N PHE A 27 3.62 56.77 -16.50
CA PHE A 27 4.81 57.36 -15.91
C PHE A 27 5.23 58.64 -16.65
N GLU A 28 5.22 58.65 -17.98
CA GLU A 28 5.51 59.84 -18.80
C GLU A 28 4.45 60.94 -18.62
N LEU A 29 3.16 60.59 -18.70
CA LEU A 29 2.04 61.52 -18.52
C LEU A 29 2.09 62.22 -17.16
N SER A 30 2.45 61.47 -16.11
CA SER A 30 2.57 62.00 -14.75
C SER A 30 3.64 63.10 -14.62
N ARG A 31 4.57 63.18 -15.58
CA ARG A 31 5.70 64.12 -15.57
C ARG A 31 5.47 65.37 -16.40
N CYS A 32 4.41 65.41 -17.22
CA CYS A 32 4.08 66.59 -18.02
C CYS A 32 3.72 67.81 -17.15
N SER A 33 3.06 67.61 -16.00
CA SER A 33 2.70 68.70 -15.07
C SER A 33 2.31 68.16 -13.69
N ARG A 34 2.28 69.05 -12.68
CA ARG A 34 1.72 68.70 -11.35
C ARG A 34 0.25 68.25 -11.43
N LYS A 35 -0.52 68.82 -12.36
CA LYS A 35 -1.94 68.48 -12.55
C LYS A 35 -2.11 67.07 -13.12
N THR A 36 -1.35 66.70 -14.15
CA THR A 36 -1.39 65.34 -14.72
C THR A 36 -0.86 64.30 -13.74
N ARG A 37 0.15 64.64 -12.92
CA ARG A 37 0.61 63.79 -11.82
C ARG A 37 -0.51 63.45 -10.82
N ASN A 38 -1.27 64.45 -10.39
CA ASN A 38 -2.37 64.25 -9.45
C ASN A 38 -3.50 63.43 -10.09
N LEU A 39 -3.82 63.73 -11.36
CA LEU A 39 -4.82 62.98 -12.14
C LEU A 39 -4.47 61.49 -12.23
N VAL A 40 -3.21 61.14 -12.48
CA VAL A 40 -2.73 59.74 -12.45
C VAL A 40 -2.91 59.12 -11.07
N LYS A 41 -2.49 59.82 -10.00
CA LYS A 41 -2.60 59.33 -8.62
C LYS A 41 -4.04 59.03 -8.18
N GLU A 42 -4.99 59.83 -8.64
CA GLU A 42 -6.41 59.73 -8.26
C GLU A 42 -7.16 58.65 -9.04
N ASN A 43 -6.70 58.33 -10.26
CA ASN A 43 -7.48 57.55 -11.21
C ASN A 43 -6.80 56.24 -11.66
N TYR A 44 -5.52 56.01 -11.33
CA TYR A 44 -4.84 54.74 -11.59
C TYR A 44 -5.20 53.69 -10.52
N GLU A 45 -5.57 52.48 -10.97
CA GLU A 45 -5.91 51.37 -10.08
C GLU A 45 -4.65 50.72 -9.48
N ARG A 46 -4.68 50.50 -8.16
CA ARG A 46 -3.48 50.23 -7.36
C ARG A 46 -3.26 48.76 -7.00
N ASN A 47 -4.08 47.85 -7.51
CA ASN A 47 -4.25 46.55 -6.87
C ASN A 47 -3.23 45.50 -7.37
N GLY A 48 -2.46 44.96 -6.42
CA GLY A 48 -1.66 43.73 -6.58
C GLY A 48 -0.24 43.91 -7.14
N TYR A 49 0.14 45.10 -7.61
CA TYR A 49 1.47 45.36 -8.16
C TYR A 49 2.50 45.68 -7.08
N PHE A 50 3.73 45.23 -7.27
CA PHE A 50 4.88 45.53 -6.40
C PHE A 50 6.13 45.86 -7.22
N ILE A 51 7.06 46.53 -6.56
CA ILE A 51 8.38 46.86 -7.10
C ILE A 51 9.31 45.68 -6.87
N THR A 52 9.92 45.19 -7.93
CA THR A 52 11.03 44.24 -7.92
C THR A 52 12.28 44.95 -8.40
N ILE A 53 13.39 44.83 -7.67
CA ILE A 53 14.68 45.34 -8.14
C ILE A 53 15.61 44.16 -8.40
N HIS A 54 16.14 44.11 -9.60
CA HIS A 54 17.11 43.12 -10.05
C HIS A 54 18.47 43.78 -10.25
N PHE A 55 19.44 43.38 -9.44
CA PHE A 55 20.82 43.84 -9.50
C PHE A 55 21.66 42.78 -10.25
N SER A 56 21.95 43.04 -11.52
CA SER A 56 22.77 42.17 -12.38
C SER A 56 23.77 42.99 -13.20
N GLU A 57 24.10 42.61 -14.45
CA GLU A 57 24.94 43.43 -15.34
C GLU A 57 24.32 44.82 -15.57
N SER A 58 23.00 44.87 -15.70
CA SER A 58 22.20 46.10 -15.61
C SER A 58 21.34 46.07 -14.35
N THR A 59 21.24 47.22 -13.67
CA THR A 59 20.30 47.37 -12.57
C THR A 59 18.93 47.69 -13.13
N THR A 60 17.94 46.83 -12.86
CA THR A 60 16.62 46.96 -13.46
C THR A 60 15.53 46.97 -12.40
N ILE A 61 14.54 47.84 -12.56
CA ILE A 61 13.34 47.88 -11.72
C ILE A 61 12.17 47.35 -12.54
N TRP A 62 11.53 46.31 -12.05
CA TRP A 62 10.31 45.75 -12.63
C TRP A 62 9.11 46.11 -11.78
N ILE A 63 7.99 46.40 -12.43
CA ILE A 63 6.68 46.41 -11.78
C ILE A 63 5.96 45.13 -12.15
N THR A 64 5.70 44.30 -11.14
CA THR A 64 5.22 42.93 -11.32
C THR A 64 3.95 42.70 -10.50
N ARG A 65 3.09 41.83 -11.00
CA ARG A 65 1.93 41.26 -10.29
C ARG A 65 1.96 39.75 -10.48
N ILE A 66 1.55 38.98 -9.47
CA ILE A 66 1.72 37.52 -9.44
C ILE A 66 1.00 36.81 -10.59
N ASP A 67 -0.18 37.29 -10.99
CA ASP A 67 -1.04 36.67 -12.00
C ASP A 67 -0.80 37.19 -13.44
N THR A 68 -0.42 38.46 -13.62
CA THR A 68 -0.24 39.07 -14.95
C THR A 68 1.22 39.24 -15.37
N GLY A 69 2.18 38.97 -14.48
CA GLY A 69 3.61 39.13 -14.75
C GLY A 69 4.07 40.60 -14.72
N THR A 70 5.18 40.89 -15.41
CA THR A 70 5.82 42.21 -15.43
C THR A 70 5.17 43.14 -16.46
N ILE A 71 4.72 44.32 -16.01
CA ILE A 71 3.98 45.30 -16.83
C ILE A 71 4.78 46.57 -17.16
N GLY A 72 6.00 46.69 -16.63
CA GLY A 72 6.93 47.75 -16.99
C GLY A 72 8.32 47.51 -16.44
N ARG A 73 9.31 47.94 -17.21
CA ARG A 73 10.74 47.76 -16.90
C ARG A 73 11.47 49.09 -17.00
N PHE A 74 12.27 49.38 -15.98
CA PHE A 74 13.09 50.58 -15.92
C PHE A 74 14.54 50.17 -15.69
N ASN A 75 15.36 50.31 -16.73
CA ASN A 75 16.78 50.04 -16.71
C ASN A 75 17.54 51.27 -16.19
N VAL A 76 18.53 51.03 -15.33
CA VAL A 76 19.42 52.04 -14.76
C VAL A 76 20.82 51.72 -15.24
N SER A 77 21.31 52.58 -16.12
CA SER A 77 22.59 52.42 -16.82
C SER A 77 23.56 53.53 -16.43
N LYS A 78 24.85 53.29 -16.65
CA LYS A 78 25.89 54.31 -16.47
C LYS A 78 25.69 55.43 -17.49
N ALA A 79 25.95 56.68 -17.08
CA ALA A 79 25.84 57.84 -17.96
C ALA A 79 26.62 57.66 -19.28
N ASP A 80 25.95 57.99 -20.39
CA ASP A 80 26.48 57.94 -21.75
C ASP A 80 26.28 59.32 -22.40
N GLU A 81 27.36 59.94 -22.86
CA GLU A 81 27.38 61.27 -23.46
C GLU A 81 26.69 61.32 -24.84
N SER A 82 26.44 60.16 -25.46
CA SER A 82 25.74 60.06 -26.74
C SER A 82 24.21 60.19 -26.63
N VAL A 83 23.66 60.14 -25.41
CA VAL A 83 22.21 60.25 -25.17
C VAL A 83 21.78 61.71 -25.24
N MET A 84 21.05 62.05 -26.29
CA MET A 84 20.64 63.44 -26.59
C MET A 84 19.44 63.92 -25.77
N GLU A 85 18.64 63.01 -25.22
CA GLU A 85 17.39 63.35 -24.52
C GLU A 85 17.55 63.28 -22.99
N SER A 86 17.23 64.38 -22.30
CA SER A 86 17.22 64.46 -20.84
C SER A 86 15.79 64.55 -20.28
N ARG A 87 15.59 64.01 -19.08
CA ARG A 87 14.33 64.10 -18.32
C ARG A 87 14.57 64.24 -16.82
N LYS A 88 13.71 64.97 -16.11
CA LYS A 88 13.81 65.19 -14.65
C LYS A 88 13.21 64.05 -13.80
N ILE A 89 14.02 63.15 -13.26
CA ILE A 89 13.58 62.13 -12.29
C ILE A 89 13.71 62.67 -10.87
N GLY A 90 12.56 62.96 -10.24
CA GLY A 90 12.52 63.66 -8.96
C GLY A 90 13.04 65.09 -9.08
N ARG A 91 14.21 65.36 -8.49
CA ARG A 91 14.89 66.67 -8.56
C ARG A 91 16.12 66.66 -9.47
N VAL A 92 16.45 65.52 -10.07
CA VAL A 92 17.68 65.32 -10.86
C VAL A 92 17.34 65.20 -12.33
N GLU A 93 18.14 65.83 -13.19
CA GLU A 93 18.04 65.69 -14.64
C GLU A 93 19.01 64.61 -15.13
N VAL A 94 18.51 63.67 -15.92
CA VAL A 94 19.25 62.49 -16.35
C VAL A 94 18.96 62.16 -17.81
N GLY A 95 19.90 61.48 -18.47
CA GLY A 95 19.67 60.91 -19.80
C GLY A 95 18.52 59.91 -19.75
N PHE A 96 17.70 59.90 -20.80
CA PHE A 96 16.46 59.14 -20.87
C PHE A 96 16.26 58.59 -22.27
N GLU A 97 15.98 57.29 -22.36
CA GLU A 97 15.64 56.60 -23.60
C GLU A 97 14.44 55.68 -23.37
N LYS A 98 13.59 55.56 -24.38
CA LYS A 98 12.46 54.63 -24.40
C LYS A 98 12.66 53.65 -25.55
N THR A 99 12.42 52.37 -25.31
CA THR A 99 12.50 51.36 -26.38
C THR A 99 11.44 51.61 -27.45
N GLU A 100 11.70 51.19 -28.69
CA GLU A 100 10.77 51.40 -29.82
C GLU A 100 9.36 50.83 -29.57
N ASN A 101 9.28 49.71 -28.84
CA ASN A 101 8.01 49.08 -28.46
C ASN A 101 7.33 49.73 -27.23
N GLY A 102 7.99 50.71 -26.59
CA GLY A 102 7.49 51.46 -25.45
C GLY A 102 7.35 50.71 -24.13
N SER A 103 7.80 49.46 -24.06
CA SER A 103 7.67 48.62 -22.86
C SER A 103 8.76 48.85 -21.81
N GLU A 104 9.87 49.48 -22.20
CA GLU A 104 11.02 49.70 -21.32
C GLU A 104 11.54 51.13 -21.41
N VAL A 105 12.06 51.61 -20.28
CA VAL A 105 12.72 52.90 -20.16
C VAL A 105 14.13 52.69 -19.65
N ILE A 106 15.11 53.33 -20.29
CA ILE A 106 16.50 53.35 -19.87
C ILE A 106 16.82 54.74 -19.32
N THR A 107 17.43 54.79 -18.15
CA THR A 107 17.85 56.04 -17.50
C THR A 107 19.34 56.00 -17.19
N TYR A 108 20.02 57.11 -17.42
CA TYR A 108 21.48 57.18 -17.45
C TYR A 108 21.99 58.00 -16.27
N TRP A 109 22.79 57.36 -15.40
CA TRP A 109 23.23 57.92 -14.12
C TRP A 109 24.74 57.77 -13.92
N ASN A 110 25.39 58.76 -13.29
CA ASN A 110 26.79 58.64 -12.87
C ASN A 110 26.96 57.65 -11.71
N ASP A 111 26.00 57.65 -10.79
CA ASP A 111 25.88 56.69 -9.69
C ASP A 111 24.67 55.79 -9.95
N ILE A 112 24.91 54.54 -10.36
CA ILE A 112 23.87 53.56 -10.70
C ILE A 112 23.01 53.23 -9.48
N LEU A 113 23.62 53.04 -8.30
CA LEU A 113 22.88 52.72 -7.08
C LEU A 113 22.05 53.92 -6.63
N GLY A 114 22.60 55.13 -6.64
CA GLY A 114 21.85 56.36 -6.37
C GLY A 114 20.71 56.61 -7.36
N GLY A 115 20.93 56.30 -8.64
CA GLY A 115 19.93 56.39 -9.69
C GLY A 115 18.78 55.40 -9.49
N CYS A 116 19.11 54.14 -9.20
CA CYS A 116 18.13 53.10 -8.87
C CYS A 116 17.29 53.48 -7.65
N ALA A 117 17.92 53.96 -6.56
CA ALA A 117 17.21 54.42 -5.38
C ALA A 117 16.22 55.54 -5.70
N SER A 118 16.68 56.53 -6.49
CA SER A 118 15.87 57.68 -6.88
C SER A 118 14.67 57.28 -7.72
N LEU A 119 14.87 56.38 -8.69
CA LEU A 119 13.81 55.90 -9.57
C LEU A 119 12.81 55.02 -8.81
N ALA A 120 13.27 54.10 -7.97
CA ALA A 120 12.41 53.23 -7.19
C ALA A 120 11.55 54.02 -6.19
N ILE A 121 12.12 55.03 -5.52
CA ILE A 121 11.38 55.94 -4.64
C ILE A 121 10.35 56.75 -5.43
N GLU A 122 10.68 57.19 -6.63
CA GLU A 122 9.76 57.96 -7.48
C GLU A 122 8.58 57.11 -7.95
N LEU A 123 8.82 55.87 -8.38
CA LEU A 123 7.78 54.91 -8.74
C LEU A 123 6.89 54.59 -7.53
N HIS A 124 7.48 54.32 -6.37
CA HIS A 124 6.74 54.12 -5.12
C HIS A 124 5.87 55.34 -4.77
N LYS A 125 6.40 56.56 -4.89
CA LYS A 125 5.65 57.81 -4.62
C LYS A 125 4.54 58.07 -5.62
N LEU A 126 4.69 57.63 -6.86
CA LEU A 126 3.71 57.85 -7.93
C LEU A 126 2.56 56.85 -7.83
N PHE A 127 2.90 55.57 -7.70
CA PHE A 127 1.93 54.47 -7.80
C PHE A 127 1.56 53.83 -6.46
N SER A 128 2.31 54.11 -5.39
CA SER A 128 2.14 53.50 -4.07
C SER A 128 2.33 51.98 -4.03
N PHE A 129 3.07 51.42 -5.00
CA PHE A 129 3.43 50.00 -5.03
C PHE A 129 4.40 49.65 -3.89
N PRO A 130 4.14 48.60 -3.09
CA PRO A 130 5.09 48.12 -2.10
C PRO A 130 6.36 47.57 -2.75
N PHE A 131 7.44 47.51 -1.99
CA PHE A 131 8.68 46.84 -2.39
C PHE A 131 8.55 45.34 -2.12
N GLY A 132 8.40 44.55 -3.17
CA GLY A 132 8.17 43.12 -3.06
C GLY A 132 9.47 42.32 -3.00
N TYR A 133 10.26 42.40 -4.07
CA TYR A 133 11.38 41.49 -4.32
C TYR A 133 12.69 42.26 -4.54
N MET A 134 13.75 41.80 -3.89
CA MET A 134 15.12 42.20 -4.23
C MET A 134 15.87 40.96 -4.68
N ILE A 135 16.37 41.01 -5.92
CA ILE A 135 17.06 39.90 -6.57
C ILE A 135 18.47 40.37 -6.90
N ILE A 136 19.48 39.63 -6.44
CA ILE A 136 20.90 40.00 -6.55
C ILE A 136 21.67 38.87 -7.22
N ASP A 137 22.26 39.20 -8.36
CA ASP A 137 23.25 38.39 -9.07
C ASP A 137 24.64 38.63 -8.48
N MET A 138 25.17 37.63 -7.81
CA MET A 138 26.43 37.75 -7.07
C MET A 138 27.66 37.45 -7.92
N ASP A 139 27.50 36.93 -9.15
CA ASP A 139 28.61 36.70 -10.08
C ASP A 139 29.05 38.00 -10.77
N LYS A 140 28.18 39.03 -10.74
CA LYS A 140 28.45 40.31 -11.38
C LYS A 140 29.25 41.22 -10.46
N ARG A 141 30.21 41.96 -11.04
CA ARG A 141 31.06 42.91 -10.32
C ARG A 141 30.27 44.15 -9.91
N MET A 142 29.52 44.03 -8.82
CA MET A 142 28.79 45.13 -8.19
C MET A 142 29.13 45.23 -6.70
N ASP A 143 28.94 46.41 -6.10
CA ASP A 143 29.08 46.60 -4.66
C ASP A 143 27.87 46.03 -3.90
N TRP A 144 27.78 44.70 -3.87
CA TRP A 144 26.68 43.97 -3.23
C TRP A 144 26.58 44.24 -1.72
N LYS A 145 27.68 44.65 -1.05
CA LYS A 145 27.64 45.02 0.38
C LYS A 145 26.75 46.23 0.60
N SER A 146 26.89 47.25 -0.26
CA SER A 146 26.03 48.44 -0.24
C SER A 146 24.57 48.11 -0.59
N ILE A 147 24.34 47.18 -1.53
CA ILE A 147 23.01 46.73 -1.96
C ILE A 147 22.28 45.99 -0.83
N ILE A 148 22.97 45.08 -0.12
CA ILE A 148 22.39 44.35 1.01
C ILE A 148 21.83 45.33 2.04
N GLY A 149 22.43 46.50 2.24
CA GLY A 149 21.89 47.55 3.13
C GLY A 149 20.45 47.97 2.84
N TRP A 150 19.93 47.70 1.63
CA TRP A 150 18.57 48.05 1.22
C TRP A 150 17.52 47.01 1.62
N ASN A 151 17.93 45.85 2.15
CA ASN A 151 17.07 44.70 2.40
C ASN A 151 15.81 45.02 3.23
N ARG A 152 15.91 45.95 4.18
CA ARG A 152 14.83 46.31 5.12
C ARG A 152 13.54 46.80 4.47
N ARG A 153 13.56 47.17 3.19
CA ARG A 153 12.38 47.63 2.46
C ARG A 153 11.62 46.51 1.76
N PHE A 154 12.22 45.34 1.57
CA PHE A 154 11.69 44.29 0.73
C PHE A 154 11.15 43.13 1.56
N GLU A 155 10.05 42.53 1.10
CA GLU A 155 9.46 41.35 1.75
C GLU A 155 10.23 40.07 1.42
N ARG A 156 10.78 39.98 0.20
CA ARG A 156 11.41 38.76 -0.33
C ARG A 156 12.78 39.05 -0.94
N LEU A 157 13.76 38.24 -0.59
CA LEU A 157 15.16 38.40 -1.00
C LEU A 157 15.65 37.16 -1.74
N PHE A 158 16.34 37.36 -2.87
CA PHE A 158 16.89 36.29 -3.70
C PHE A 158 18.35 36.61 -4.02
N PHE A 159 19.24 35.72 -3.62
CA PHE A 159 20.66 35.76 -3.97
C PHE A 159 20.95 34.59 -4.88
N TYR A 160 21.53 34.82 -6.05
CA TYR A 160 21.90 33.76 -6.98
C TYR A 160 23.27 34.03 -7.60
N GLY A 161 23.91 32.98 -8.08
CA GLY A 161 25.24 32.99 -8.67
C GLY A 161 25.93 31.64 -8.47
N GLU A 162 27.12 31.46 -9.04
CA GLU A 162 27.82 30.18 -9.07
C GLU A 162 28.35 29.79 -7.69
N GLU A 163 29.29 30.56 -7.13
CA GLU A 163 29.99 30.22 -5.89
C GLU A 163 30.49 31.45 -5.13
N VAL A 164 30.37 31.42 -3.79
CA VAL A 164 30.88 32.47 -2.88
C VAL A 164 31.69 31.89 -1.73
N SER A 165 32.59 32.70 -1.17
CA SER A 165 33.33 32.33 0.04
C SER A 165 32.39 32.23 1.25
N GLY A 166 32.75 31.38 2.21
CA GLY A 166 32.04 31.25 3.49
C GLY A 166 31.92 32.58 4.27
N GLU A 167 32.92 33.46 4.16
CA GLU A 167 32.85 34.82 4.72
C GLU A 167 31.74 35.67 4.08
N THR A 168 31.61 35.60 2.76
CA THR A 168 30.58 36.34 2.01
C THR A 168 29.20 35.79 2.33
N TYR A 169 29.05 34.46 2.35
CA TYR A 169 27.80 33.80 2.72
C TYR A 169 27.38 34.16 4.15
N SER A 170 28.32 34.15 5.09
CA SER A 170 28.10 34.55 6.49
C SER A 170 27.74 36.03 6.62
N PHE A 171 28.35 36.91 5.81
CA PHE A 171 28.00 38.32 5.76
C PHE A 171 26.54 38.51 5.33
N ILE A 172 26.07 37.79 4.31
CA ILE A 172 24.67 37.87 3.84
C ILE A 172 23.73 37.51 4.98
N LEU A 173 23.91 36.33 5.59
CA LEU A 173 23.03 35.85 6.67
C LEU A 173 23.04 36.76 7.90
N ASN A 174 24.18 37.37 8.24
CA ASN A 174 24.30 38.26 9.40
C ASN A 174 23.73 39.68 9.18
N ASN A 175 23.62 40.15 7.92
CA ASN A 175 23.20 41.52 7.61
C ASN A 175 21.76 41.64 7.12
N ILE A 176 21.08 40.52 6.86
CA ILE A 176 19.65 40.50 6.61
C ILE A 176 18.91 40.59 7.95
N ASN A 177 18.03 41.58 8.08
CA ASN A 177 17.33 41.84 9.35
C ASN A 177 15.80 41.70 9.26
N TYR A 178 15.22 41.79 8.06
CA TYR A 178 13.77 41.73 7.89
C TYR A 178 13.41 41.30 6.47
N SER A 179 13.01 40.04 6.33
CA SER A 179 12.34 39.53 5.12
C SER A 179 11.40 38.40 5.55
N LYS A 180 10.22 38.30 4.95
CA LYS A 180 9.37 37.12 5.10
C LYS A 180 10.04 35.90 4.46
N TYR A 181 10.69 36.13 3.33
CA TYR A 181 11.29 35.09 2.49
C TYR A 181 12.74 35.40 2.14
N LEU A 182 13.63 34.43 2.31
CA LEU A 182 15.01 34.47 1.84
C LEU A 182 15.34 33.23 1.01
N ALA A 183 15.80 33.42 -0.23
CA ALA A 183 16.39 32.38 -1.06
C ALA A 183 17.86 32.64 -1.35
N ILE A 184 18.68 31.61 -1.19
CA ILE A 184 20.09 31.62 -1.57
C ILE A 184 20.35 30.44 -2.52
N GLY A 185 20.54 30.78 -3.80
CA GLY A 185 20.79 29.87 -4.92
C GLY A 185 22.27 29.69 -5.25
N MET A 186 23.16 29.91 -4.28
CA MET A 186 24.61 29.95 -4.49
C MET A 186 25.34 28.83 -3.74
N LYS A 187 26.40 28.29 -4.34
CA LYS A 187 27.28 27.35 -3.65
C LYS A 187 28.22 28.09 -2.70
N MET A 188 28.45 27.52 -1.52
CA MET A 188 29.45 28.04 -0.58
C MET A 188 30.75 27.26 -0.68
N ASN A 189 31.87 27.98 -0.74
CA ASN A 189 33.23 27.45 -0.62
C ASN A 189 33.87 27.87 0.71
N GLY A 190 34.43 26.90 1.43
CA GLY A 190 35.02 27.10 2.76
C GLY A 190 34.05 26.81 3.91
N GLU A 191 34.42 27.27 5.11
CA GLU A 191 33.63 27.06 6.33
C GLU A 191 32.72 28.25 6.63
N LEU A 192 31.59 27.93 7.26
CA LEU A 192 30.66 28.92 7.78
C LEU A 192 31.23 29.54 9.06
N VAL A 193 31.27 30.87 9.14
CA VAL A 193 31.69 31.58 10.36
C VAL A 193 30.46 31.68 11.30
N PRO A 194 30.63 31.64 12.64
CA PRO A 194 29.51 31.64 13.58
C PRO A 194 28.48 32.75 13.29
N GLN A 195 27.21 32.36 13.35
CA GLN A 195 26.09 33.17 12.86
C GLN A 195 25.24 33.72 14.00
N LYS A 196 24.58 34.84 13.71
CA LYS A 196 23.37 35.27 14.44
C LYS A 196 22.27 34.22 14.25
N ASN A 197 21.37 34.09 15.22
CA ASN A 197 20.17 33.25 15.07
C ASN A 197 19.39 33.66 13.81
N ILE A 198 19.17 32.71 12.92
CA ILE A 198 18.37 32.86 11.71
C ILE A 198 16.89 32.83 12.10
N ASP A 199 16.15 33.91 11.84
CA ASP A 199 14.72 34.05 12.13
C ASP A 199 14.00 34.61 10.89
N PHE A 200 13.47 33.69 10.07
CA PHE A 200 12.70 34.00 8.85
C PHE A 200 11.39 33.21 8.88
N GLU A 201 10.35 33.75 8.23
CA GLU A 201 9.12 32.96 8.04
C GLU A 201 9.37 31.82 7.04
N GLU A 202 10.12 32.11 5.98
CA GLU A 202 10.54 31.14 4.98
C GLU A 202 12.01 31.31 4.57
N LEU A 203 12.72 30.19 4.46
CA LEU A 203 14.11 30.11 4.03
C LEU A 203 14.26 29.05 2.94
N MET A 204 14.98 29.36 1.86
CA MET A 204 15.36 28.43 0.82
C MET A 204 16.87 28.46 0.59
N ILE A 205 17.52 27.29 0.63
CA ILE A 205 18.95 27.12 0.36
C ILE A 205 19.11 26.05 -0.71
N ASP A 206 19.54 26.41 -1.92
CA ASP A 206 19.68 25.44 -3.02
C ASP A 206 20.92 24.54 -2.89
N HIS A 207 21.97 25.02 -2.21
CA HIS A 207 23.23 24.30 -2.01
C HIS A 207 23.53 24.14 -0.51
N GLY A 208 22.82 23.23 0.13
CA GLY A 208 22.87 22.95 1.58
C GLY A 208 23.98 21.99 2.01
N ASN A 209 25.06 21.83 1.24
CA ASN A 209 26.14 20.87 1.52
C ASN A 209 26.87 21.11 2.86
N TRP A 210 26.80 22.34 3.38
CA TRP A 210 27.37 22.75 4.66
C TRP A 210 26.40 22.60 5.85
N ILE A 211 25.13 22.32 5.59
CA ILE A 211 24.11 22.22 6.64
C ILE A 211 24.32 20.93 7.45
N ARG A 212 24.29 21.09 8.77
CA ARG A 212 24.42 20.02 9.77
C ARG A 212 23.18 20.03 10.65
N VAL A 213 22.97 18.94 11.40
CA VAL A 213 21.80 18.80 12.30
C VAL A 213 21.72 19.94 13.30
N GLU A 214 22.86 20.39 13.85
CA GLU A 214 22.94 21.53 14.75
C GLU A 214 22.44 22.84 14.12
N HIS A 215 22.69 23.04 12.82
CA HIS A 215 22.16 24.20 12.09
C HIS A 215 20.64 24.11 11.99
N LEU A 216 20.10 22.94 11.64
CA LEU A 216 18.64 22.73 11.55
C LEU A 216 17.91 23.01 12.87
N ILE A 217 18.50 22.59 13.99
CA ILE A 217 17.92 22.76 15.34
C ILE A 217 17.93 24.24 15.77
N ASN A 218 18.99 24.97 15.43
CA ASN A 218 19.18 26.35 15.84
C ASN A 218 18.42 27.37 14.98
N PHE A 219 17.93 26.98 13.80
CA PHE A 219 17.15 27.87 12.95
C PHE A 219 15.73 28.06 13.49
N SER A 220 15.34 29.32 13.63
CA SER A 220 14.01 29.74 14.07
C SER A 220 13.14 30.04 12.84
N VAL A 221 12.86 29.01 12.03
CA VAL A 221 12.17 29.17 10.74
C VAL A 221 10.87 28.36 10.71
N ALA A 222 9.81 28.90 10.10
CA ALA A 222 8.53 28.20 9.98
C ALA A 222 8.45 27.28 8.75
N HIS A 223 8.98 27.72 7.61
CA HIS A 223 9.03 26.96 6.36
C HIS A 223 10.46 26.91 5.85
N PHE A 224 11.00 25.72 5.65
CA PHE A 224 12.39 25.57 5.25
C PHE A 224 12.53 24.62 4.07
N LYS A 225 13.20 25.07 3.00
CA LYS A 225 13.55 24.22 1.86
C LYS A 225 15.06 24.20 1.68
N ILE A 226 15.65 23.01 1.76
CA ILE A 226 17.07 22.78 1.55
C ILE A 226 17.23 21.81 0.39
N LYS A 227 18.08 22.14 -0.56
CA LYS A 227 18.49 21.23 -1.62
C LYS A 227 19.97 20.88 -1.49
N SER A 228 20.37 19.75 -2.06
CA SER A 228 21.76 19.30 -2.13
C SER A 228 22.45 19.25 -0.77
N ALA A 229 21.74 18.76 0.25
CA ALA A 229 22.29 18.53 1.57
C ALA A 229 23.03 17.18 1.64
N ARG A 230 24.08 17.11 2.47
CA ARG A 230 24.90 15.90 2.68
C ARG A 230 24.61 15.21 4.01
N LEU A 231 23.36 15.23 4.45
CA LEU A 231 22.91 14.57 5.68
C LEU A 231 22.63 13.09 5.40
N CYS A 232 23.12 12.21 6.26
CA CYS A 232 22.79 10.78 6.21
C CYS A 232 21.53 10.47 7.03
N SER A 233 20.95 9.28 6.86
CA SER A 233 19.71 8.89 7.56
C SER A 233 19.83 8.91 9.10
N SER A 234 21.02 8.62 9.65
CA SER A 234 21.25 8.73 11.10
C SER A 234 21.29 10.18 11.60
N ALA A 235 21.77 11.12 10.79
CA ALA A 235 21.71 12.55 11.08
C ALA A 235 20.26 13.07 11.04
N LEU A 236 19.47 12.63 10.06
CA LEU A 236 18.04 12.95 9.98
C LEU A 236 17.24 12.32 11.14
N ASN A 237 17.55 11.08 11.55
CA ASN A 237 16.98 10.46 12.75
C ASN A 237 17.27 11.28 14.01
N LEU A 238 18.51 11.77 14.16
CA LEU A 238 18.87 12.64 15.28
C LEU A 238 18.05 13.94 15.27
N TYR A 239 17.88 14.56 14.10
CA TYR A 239 17.03 15.74 13.95
C TYR A 239 15.56 15.45 14.34
N LEU A 240 14.98 14.36 13.84
CA LEU A 240 13.61 13.94 14.17
C LEU A 240 13.42 13.73 15.67
N ARG A 241 14.38 13.08 16.35
CA ARG A 241 14.34 12.89 17.81
C ARG A 241 14.30 14.22 18.55
N GLN A 242 15.13 15.18 18.15
CA GLN A 242 15.14 16.51 18.77
C GLN A 242 13.83 17.26 18.49
N LEU A 243 13.28 17.13 17.28
CA LEU A 243 11.98 17.71 16.92
C LEU A 243 10.86 17.13 17.81
N ILE A 244 10.81 15.81 18.00
CA ILE A 244 9.84 15.13 18.88
C ILE A 244 9.91 15.63 20.33
N GLU A 245 11.11 15.94 20.82
CA GLU A 245 11.37 16.52 22.14
C GLU A 245 10.94 18.00 22.25
N GLY A 246 10.55 18.63 21.14
CA GLY A 246 10.07 20.01 21.09
C GLY A 246 11.07 21.04 20.55
N ALA A 247 12.14 20.61 19.88
CA ALA A 247 13.00 21.54 19.14
C ALA A 247 12.23 22.24 18.00
N CYS A 248 12.77 23.36 17.50
CA CYS A 248 12.20 24.10 16.37
C CYS A 248 10.70 24.49 16.54
N PRO A 249 10.30 25.20 17.60
CA PRO A 249 8.88 25.44 17.93
C PRO A 249 8.10 26.24 16.88
N LYS A 250 8.79 26.98 16.00
CA LYS A 250 8.15 27.72 14.89
C LYS A 250 7.86 26.85 13.67
N LEU A 251 8.51 25.68 13.54
CA LEU A 251 8.45 24.84 12.35
C LEU A 251 7.01 24.44 12.03
N LYS A 252 6.68 24.53 10.74
CA LYS A 252 5.43 24.06 10.12
C LYS A 252 5.73 23.12 8.96
N HIS A 253 6.76 23.42 8.17
CA HIS A 253 7.16 22.63 7.00
C HIS A 253 8.67 22.64 6.83
N LEU A 254 9.23 21.48 6.49
CA LEU A 254 10.64 21.32 6.12
C LEU A 254 10.74 20.35 4.95
N GLU A 255 11.39 20.77 3.87
CA GLU A 255 11.77 19.92 2.74
C GLU A 255 13.30 19.89 2.64
N ILE A 256 13.88 18.69 2.64
CA ILE A 256 15.32 18.48 2.45
C ILE A 256 15.55 17.50 1.31
N SER A 257 16.12 17.97 0.21
CA SER A 257 16.68 17.13 -0.85
C SER A 257 18.15 16.81 -0.54
N LEU A 258 18.52 15.55 -0.74
CA LEU A 258 19.79 14.98 -0.30
C LEU A 258 20.61 14.47 -1.47
N ASP A 259 21.93 14.55 -1.34
CA ASP A 259 22.88 13.91 -2.26
C ASP A 259 22.98 12.38 -2.00
N LEU A 260 22.48 11.91 -0.86
CA LEU A 260 22.58 10.52 -0.40
C LEU A 260 21.18 9.88 -0.30
N PRO A 261 21.05 8.57 -0.58
CA PRO A 261 19.79 7.86 -0.42
C PRO A 261 19.35 7.79 1.04
N ILE A 262 18.04 7.76 1.26
CA ILE A 262 17.45 7.65 2.59
C ILE A 262 17.17 6.18 2.91
N ASN A 263 17.82 5.65 3.96
CA ASN A 263 17.47 4.37 4.53
C ASN A 263 16.34 4.53 5.56
N TYR A 264 15.17 3.96 5.25
CA TYR A 264 13.98 4.02 6.10
C TYR A 264 14.19 3.43 7.51
N ASN A 265 14.91 2.31 7.63
CA ASN A 265 15.16 1.66 8.91
C ASN A 265 16.03 2.53 9.82
N ASP A 266 17.05 3.19 9.26
CA ASP A 266 17.90 4.09 10.02
C ASP A 266 17.18 5.41 10.36
N LEU A 267 16.38 5.94 9.43
CA LEU A 267 15.62 7.18 9.62
C LEU A 267 14.64 7.08 10.79
N PHE A 268 13.90 5.97 10.91
CA PHE A 268 12.91 5.76 11.97
C PHE A 268 13.41 4.92 13.15
N LYS A 269 14.70 4.59 13.19
CA LYS A 269 15.28 3.76 14.26
C LYS A 269 14.94 4.31 15.63
N GLY A 270 14.20 3.54 16.42
CA GLY A 270 13.77 3.88 17.78
C GLY A 270 12.88 5.11 17.88
N ILE A 271 12.13 5.43 16.82
CA ILE A 271 11.03 6.38 16.78
C ILE A 271 9.74 5.58 16.54
N GLU A 272 8.70 5.85 17.32
CA GLU A 272 7.38 5.25 17.10
C GLU A 272 6.65 6.06 16.03
N ALA A 273 6.72 5.58 14.79
CA ALA A 273 6.13 6.21 13.61
C ALA A 273 5.06 5.28 13.01
N TRP A 274 3.92 5.85 12.62
CA TRP A 274 2.76 5.10 12.12
C TRP A 274 2.49 5.47 10.67
N PRO A 275 2.23 4.52 9.75
CA PRO A 275 1.82 4.86 8.39
C PRO A 275 0.60 5.77 8.39
N THR A 276 0.58 6.78 7.52
CA THR A 276 -0.57 7.68 7.37
C THR A 276 -1.76 6.89 6.80
N ASP A 277 -2.88 6.95 7.50
CA ASP A 277 -4.15 6.36 7.06
C ASP A 277 -4.80 7.23 5.97
N GLU A 278 -5.36 6.59 4.94
CA GLU A 278 -6.06 7.25 3.83
C GLU A 278 -7.18 8.20 4.32
N ARG A 279 -7.81 7.90 5.46
CA ARG A 279 -8.85 8.74 6.07
C ARG A 279 -8.30 9.99 6.77
N ASN A 280 -7.01 10.03 7.04
CA ASN A 280 -6.31 11.11 7.76
C ASN A 280 -5.31 11.86 6.87
N ILE A 281 -5.46 11.76 5.55
CA ILE A 281 -4.69 12.58 4.61
C ILE A 281 -5.07 14.05 4.82
N ARG A 282 -4.05 14.87 5.06
CA ARG A 282 -4.12 16.30 5.30
C ARG A 282 -3.24 17.00 4.29
N HIS A 283 -3.75 18.09 3.74
CA HIS A 283 -3.00 18.95 2.83
C HIS A 283 -2.43 20.14 3.59
N PHE A 284 -1.14 20.36 3.42
CA PHE A 284 -0.45 21.55 3.84
C PHE A 284 -0.41 22.53 2.67
N VAL A 285 -0.88 23.76 2.89
CA VAL A 285 -0.83 24.84 1.91
C VAL A 285 -0.03 25.99 2.52
N GLY A 286 1.24 26.09 2.12
CA GLY A 286 2.10 27.23 2.41
C GLY A 286 1.99 28.31 1.33
N GLU A 287 2.67 29.46 1.51
CA GLU A 287 2.72 30.52 0.49
C GLU A 287 3.42 30.09 -0.81
N SER A 288 4.35 29.13 -0.70
CA SER A 288 5.26 28.72 -1.78
C SER A 288 5.20 27.22 -2.10
N CYS A 289 4.47 26.43 -1.29
CA CYS A 289 4.41 24.99 -1.42
C CYS A 289 3.02 24.44 -1.10
N VAL A 290 2.65 23.39 -1.81
CA VAL A 290 1.48 22.56 -1.49
C VAL A 290 2.02 21.15 -1.29
N SER A 291 1.68 20.56 -0.15
CA SER A 291 2.14 19.23 0.23
C SER A 291 1.05 18.46 0.95
N SER A 292 1.28 17.17 1.18
CA SER A 292 0.41 16.34 2.00
C SER A 292 1.21 15.32 2.79
N ASN A 293 0.59 14.74 3.80
CA ASN A 293 1.12 13.56 4.51
C ASN A 293 0.83 12.24 3.78
N GLU A 294 0.28 12.25 2.56
CA GLU A 294 -0.04 11.04 1.80
C GLU A 294 1.20 10.17 1.60
N GLY A 295 1.08 8.86 1.88
CA GLY A 295 2.20 7.91 1.79
C GLY A 295 3.29 8.09 2.85
N GLY A 296 3.16 9.06 3.77
CA GLY A 296 4.11 9.34 4.84
C GLY A 296 3.86 8.57 6.14
N HIS A 297 4.62 8.90 7.18
CA HIS A 297 4.46 8.37 8.53
C HIS A 297 4.16 9.49 9.53
N GLU A 298 3.23 9.27 10.46
CA GLU A 298 2.88 10.17 11.55
C GLU A 298 3.64 9.82 12.82
N ILE A 299 4.14 10.84 13.52
CA ILE A 299 4.88 10.74 14.79
C ILE A 299 4.28 11.70 15.81
N LEU A 300 3.92 11.19 16.99
CA LEU A 300 3.35 11.99 18.08
C LEU A 300 4.48 12.71 18.81
N MET A 301 4.45 14.03 18.79
CA MET A 301 5.43 14.86 19.48
C MET A 301 5.08 14.97 20.98
N LYS A 302 6.08 15.24 21.83
CA LYS A 302 5.85 15.34 23.29
C LYS A 302 4.93 16.48 23.70
N ASN A 303 4.85 17.54 22.90
CA ASN A 303 3.95 18.67 23.12
C ASN A 303 2.49 18.37 22.71
N GLY A 304 2.21 17.18 22.15
CA GLY A 304 0.89 16.77 21.68
C GLY A 304 0.61 17.06 20.21
N ASP A 305 1.51 17.74 19.50
CA ASP A 305 1.39 17.98 18.06
C ASP A 305 1.73 16.71 17.25
N ILE A 306 1.33 16.70 15.98
CA ILE A 306 1.58 15.60 15.04
C ILE A 306 2.67 16.02 14.06
N CYS A 307 3.70 15.21 13.90
CA CYS A 307 4.70 15.38 12.85
C CYS A 307 4.49 14.32 11.76
N SER A 308 4.23 14.71 10.52
CA SER A 308 4.21 13.81 9.38
C SER A 308 5.55 13.85 8.64
N VAL A 309 6.11 12.68 8.32
CA VAL A 309 7.37 12.53 7.60
C VAL A 309 7.12 11.71 6.33
N THR A 310 7.38 12.32 5.18
CA THR A 310 7.27 11.67 3.87
C THR A 310 8.65 11.59 3.23
N VAL A 311 8.96 10.47 2.58
CA VAL A 311 10.22 10.26 1.87
C VAL A 311 9.90 9.86 0.43
N GLY A 312 10.56 10.49 -0.52
CA GLY A 312 10.39 10.25 -1.95
C GLY A 312 11.49 10.93 -2.73
N ASP A 313 11.18 11.41 -3.94
CA ASP A 313 12.12 12.17 -4.77
C ASP A 313 11.64 13.61 -5.01
N ASP A 314 12.59 14.53 -5.15
CA ASP A 314 12.33 15.90 -5.59
C ASP A 314 12.08 15.98 -7.10
N GLU A 315 11.75 17.16 -7.62
CA GLU A 315 11.48 17.39 -9.05
C GLU A 315 12.67 17.06 -9.97
N ARG A 316 13.87 16.93 -9.41
CA ARG A 316 15.11 16.60 -10.12
C ARG A 316 15.48 15.12 -9.99
N GLY A 317 14.67 14.32 -9.28
CA GLY A 317 14.92 12.91 -9.02
C GLY A 317 15.93 12.64 -7.89
N PHE A 318 16.24 13.63 -7.05
CA PHE A 318 17.08 13.42 -5.86
C PHE A 318 16.23 12.97 -4.67
N PRO A 319 16.74 12.07 -3.81
CA PRO A 319 16.06 11.68 -2.59
C PRO A 319 15.66 12.90 -1.75
N LYS A 320 14.42 12.95 -1.30
CA LYS A 320 13.90 14.00 -0.43
C LYS A 320 13.26 13.42 0.83
N MET A 321 13.42 14.15 1.93
CA MET A 321 12.62 14.00 3.13
C MET A 321 11.81 15.27 3.34
N GLU A 322 10.54 15.09 3.59
CA GLU A 322 9.60 16.16 3.86
C GLU A 322 8.96 15.97 5.23
N ILE A 323 8.85 17.05 5.99
CA ILE A 323 8.28 17.08 7.33
C ILE A 323 7.20 18.15 7.40
N ILE A 324 6.03 17.79 7.90
CA ILE A 324 4.94 18.73 8.20
C ILE A 324 4.58 18.60 9.68
N VAL A 325 4.54 19.72 10.39
CA VAL A 325 4.13 19.79 11.79
C VAL A 325 2.70 20.33 11.87
N TRP A 326 1.78 19.47 12.31
CA TRP A 326 0.37 19.78 12.48
C TRP A 326 0.10 20.19 13.93
N LYS A 327 -0.12 21.50 14.14
CA LYS A 327 -0.30 22.08 15.47
C LYS A 327 -1.74 22.01 15.93
N GLY A 328 -1.96 21.57 17.17
CA GLY A 328 -3.29 21.58 17.81
C GLY A 328 -4.34 20.69 17.13
N ILE A 329 -3.90 19.71 16.34
CA ILE A 329 -4.79 18.69 15.77
C ILE A 329 -4.92 17.57 16.80
N GLU A 330 -6.16 17.15 17.09
CA GLU A 330 -6.37 15.96 17.91
C GLU A 330 -5.79 14.75 17.18
N TRP A 331 -4.82 14.11 17.83
CA TRP A 331 -4.29 12.84 17.37
C TRP A 331 -5.39 11.78 17.49
N ASN A 332 -6.02 11.46 16.35
CA ASN A 332 -7.15 10.52 16.27
C ASN A 332 -6.78 9.08 16.64
N TYR A 333 -5.48 8.74 16.72
CA TYR A 333 -5.01 7.46 17.27
C TYR A 333 -4.49 7.62 18.69
N LYS A 334 -5.34 8.01 19.66
CA LYS A 334 -5.01 7.55 21.02
C LYS A 334 -5.03 6.03 20.93
N PRO A 335 -3.89 5.32 21.13
CA PRO A 335 -3.90 3.87 21.05
C PRO A 335 -4.97 3.40 22.02
N LEU A 336 -6.01 2.79 21.45
CA LEU A 336 -7.12 2.30 22.23
C LEU A 336 -6.52 1.28 23.18
N ARG A 337 -6.47 1.63 24.46
CA ARG A 337 -5.96 0.73 25.50
C ARG A 337 -6.97 -0.38 25.69
N ILE A 338 -7.00 -1.34 24.77
CA ILE A 338 -8.00 -2.40 24.65
C ILE A 338 -8.21 -3.12 26.00
N GLN A 339 -7.15 -3.31 26.77
CA GLN A 339 -7.19 -3.94 28.10
C GLN A 339 -7.88 -3.11 29.20
N TYR A 340 -8.10 -1.82 28.97
CA TYR A 340 -8.74 -0.89 29.90
C TYR A 340 -10.19 -0.58 29.51
N ILE A 341 -10.68 -1.10 28.38
CA ILE A 341 -12.08 -1.00 27.99
C ILE A 341 -12.91 -1.87 28.92
N PRO A 342 -14.10 -1.41 29.38
CA PRO A 342 -15.03 -2.24 30.12
C PRO A 342 -15.33 -3.53 29.36
N PHE A 343 -15.41 -4.64 30.10
CA PHE A 343 -15.58 -5.98 29.55
C PHE A 343 -16.67 -6.07 28.47
N VAL A 344 -17.83 -5.45 28.70
CA VAL A 344 -18.97 -5.51 27.78
C VAL A 344 -18.65 -4.87 26.43
N ALA A 345 -18.02 -3.70 26.43
CA ALA A 345 -17.61 -3.04 25.19
C ALA A 345 -16.49 -3.81 24.49
N LEU A 346 -15.57 -4.41 25.24
CA LEU A 346 -14.52 -5.25 24.68
C LEU A 346 -15.05 -6.55 24.08
N ASP A 347 -16.04 -7.17 24.72
CA ASP A 347 -16.76 -8.35 24.21
C ASP A 347 -17.47 -8.02 22.89
N GLU A 348 -18.14 -6.87 22.81
CA GLU A 348 -18.81 -6.40 21.58
C GLU A 348 -17.82 -6.11 20.45
N ILE A 349 -16.71 -5.42 20.74
CA ILE A 349 -15.65 -5.18 19.75
C ILE A 349 -15.16 -6.49 19.17
N ILE A 350 -14.83 -7.47 20.01
CA ILE A 350 -14.30 -8.75 19.56
C ILE A 350 -15.38 -9.56 18.82
N ARG A 351 -16.65 -9.49 19.21
CA ARG A 351 -17.75 -10.11 18.45
C ARG A 351 -17.93 -9.50 17.07
N SER A 352 -17.58 -8.23 16.89
CA SER A 352 -17.66 -7.56 15.59
C SER A 352 -16.51 -7.88 14.65
N MET A 353 -15.42 -8.45 15.18
CA MET A 353 -14.25 -8.84 14.38
C MET A 353 -14.56 -10.07 13.50
N ASP A 354 -13.93 -10.13 12.33
CA ASP A 354 -13.89 -11.36 11.56
C ASP A 354 -12.90 -12.39 12.17
N ALA A 355 -12.87 -13.61 11.62
CA ALA A 355 -12.00 -14.66 12.15
C ALA A 355 -10.50 -14.37 11.97
N MET A 356 -10.11 -13.60 10.96
CA MET A 356 -8.71 -13.22 10.72
C MET A 356 -8.28 -12.16 11.74
N GLU A 357 -9.06 -11.09 11.90
CA GLU A 357 -8.84 -10.04 12.89
C GLU A 357 -8.78 -10.62 14.32
N ALA A 358 -9.72 -11.52 14.64
CA ALA A 358 -9.73 -12.21 15.92
C ALA A 358 -8.49 -13.10 16.12
N PHE A 359 -8.04 -13.79 15.07
CA PHE A 359 -6.82 -14.61 15.12
C PHE A 359 -5.58 -13.74 15.34
N GLU A 360 -5.40 -12.66 14.57
CA GLU A 360 -4.29 -11.73 14.71
C GLU A 360 -4.27 -11.08 16.10
N LEU A 361 -5.42 -10.60 16.60
CA LEU A 361 -5.54 -10.04 17.95
C LEU A 361 -5.14 -11.06 19.03
N SER A 362 -5.51 -12.34 18.84
CA SER A 362 -5.16 -13.41 19.77
C SER A 362 -3.65 -13.67 19.84
N MET A 363 -2.89 -13.33 18.79
CA MET A 363 -1.43 -13.48 18.75
C MET A 363 -0.69 -12.37 19.51
N CYS A 364 -1.33 -11.23 19.77
CA CYS A 364 -0.69 -10.08 20.44
C CYS A 364 -0.34 -10.35 21.93
N SER A 365 -1.18 -11.07 22.67
CA SER A 365 -0.92 -11.40 24.09
C SER A 365 -1.76 -12.59 24.59
N GLY A 366 -1.30 -13.25 25.66
CA GLY A 366 -2.06 -14.33 26.29
C GLY A 366 -3.46 -13.90 26.76
N LYS A 367 -3.60 -12.68 27.30
CA LYS A 367 -4.90 -12.15 27.75
C LYS A 367 -5.88 -11.97 26.58
N MET A 368 -5.42 -11.43 25.46
CA MET A 368 -6.25 -11.30 24.26
C MET A 368 -6.62 -12.66 23.69
N ARG A 369 -5.66 -13.62 23.70
CA ARG A 369 -5.93 -14.99 23.29
C ARG A 369 -7.04 -15.63 24.09
N ASP A 370 -6.98 -15.58 25.41
CA ASP A 370 -7.99 -16.18 26.29
C ASP A 370 -9.38 -15.53 26.11
N LEU A 371 -9.40 -14.24 25.83
CA LEU A 371 -10.60 -13.47 25.58
C LEU A 371 -11.25 -13.83 24.23
N VAL A 372 -10.49 -13.79 23.12
CA VAL A 372 -10.96 -14.21 21.80
C VAL A 372 -11.46 -15.65 21.85
N LYS A 373 -10.67 -16.53 22.48
CA LYS A 373 -10.98 -17.94 22.69
C LYS A 373 -12.32 -18.15 23.39
N ARG A 374 -12.62 -17.36 24.42
CA ARG A 374 -13.92 -17.46 25.12
C ARG A 374 -15.09 -17.03 24.23
N ILE A 375 -14.89 -16.06 23.35
CA ILE A 375 -15.93 -15.48 22.50
C ILE A 375 -16.22 -16.38 21.28
N PHE A 376 -15.17 -16.78 20.55
CA PHE A 376 -15.29 -17.47 19.26
C PHE A 376 -15.43 -18.99 19.34
N ARG A 377 -15.11 -19.63 20.47
CA ARG A 377 -15.26 -21.09 20.64
C ARG A 377 -16.68 -21.63 20.43
N LYS A 378 -17.69 -20.76 20.46
CA LYS A 378 -19.10 -21.16 20.28
C LYS A 378 -19.55 -21.22 18.83
N ASN A 379 -18.71 -20.83 17.87
CA ASN A 379 -19.15 -20.56 16.50
C ASN A 379 -19.21 -21.80 15.57
N ASN A 380 -19.27 -23.02 16.12
CA ASN A 380 -19.36 -24.28 15.35
C ASN A 380 -18.34 -24.40 14.20
N PHE A 381 -17.16 -23.79 14.37
CA PHE A 381 -16.11 -23.84 13.37
C PHE A 381 -15.58 -25.25 13.20
N LYS A 382 -15.10 -25.53 12.00
CA LYS A 382 -14.39 -26.74 11.58
C LYS A 382 -13.09 -26.33 10.91
N THR A 383 -12.15 -27.26 10.83
CA THR A 383 -10.88 -27.04 10.13
C THR A 383 -10.69 -28.04 9.01
N SER A 384 -10.10 -27.57 7.92
CA SER A 384 -9.59 -28.42 6.85
C SER A 384 -8.12 -28.15 6.61
N ILE A 385 -7.35 -29.20 6.32
CA ILE A 385 -5.95 -29.08 5.94
C ILE A 385 -5.82 -29.51 4.48
N ALA A 386 -5.25 -28.64 3.64
CA ALA A 386 -4.93 -28.93 2.26
C ALA A 386 -3.41 -28.86 2.07
N ALA A 387 -2.77 -29.91 1.55
CA ALA A 387 -1.35 -29.92 1.22
C ALA A 387 -1.17 -30.17 -0.28
N GLY A 388 -0.35 -29.34 -0.95
CA GLY A 388 -0.14 -29.39 -2.39
C GLY A 388 1.20 -28.81 -2.85
N GLU A 389 1.41 -28.74 -4.17
CA GLU A 389 2.61 -28.18 -4.82
C GLU A 389 2.98 -26.80 -4.25
N TYR A 390 1.98 -25.93 -4.14
CA TYR A 390 2.13 -24.53 -3.71
C TYR A 390 2.17 -24.33 -2.19
N GLY A 391 2.17 -25.39 -1.38
CA GLY A 391 2.27 -25.28 0.08
C GLY A 391 1.21 -26.03 0.87
N ILE A 392 1.17 -25.75 2.17
CA ILE A 392 0.16 -26.28 3.08
C ILE A 392 -0.78 -25.13 3.44
N VAL A 393 -2.07 -25.41 3.44
CA VAL A 393 -3.13 -24.46 3.74
C VAL A 393 -4.01 -25.05 4.84
N ILE A 394 -4.34 -24.25 5.84
CA ILE A 394 -5.31 -24.60 6.89
C ILE A 394 -6.47 -23.63 6.75
N CYS A 395 -7.68 -24.15 6.60
CA CYS A 395 -8.87 -23.32 6.50
C CYS A 395 -9.76 -23.52 7.72
N LEU A 396 -10.28 -22.42 8.25
CA LEU A 396 -11.36 -22.39 9.23
C LEU A 396 -12.68 -22.16 8.48
N PHE A 397 -13.68 -23.00 8.71
CA PHE A 397 -14.95 -22.91 7.99
C PHE A 397 -16.17 -23.31 8.85
N THR A 398 -17.38 -22.94 8.40
CA THR A 398 -18.66 -23.39 8.96
C THR A 398 -19.47 -24.18 7.93
N GLN A 399 -20.60 -24.79 8.33
CA GLN A 399 -21.53 -25.46 7.40
C GLN A 399 -22.81 -24.61 7.19
N PRO A 400 -23.32 -24.47 5.94
CA PRO A 400 -22.73 -24.92 4.67
C PRO A 400 -21.36 -24.25 4.41
N LYS A 401 -20.50 -24.91 3.61
CA LYS A 401 -19.04 -24.65 3.56
C LYS A 401 -18.71 -23.19 3.24
N GLN A 402 -18.48 -22.40 4.29
CA GLN A 402 -18.10 -20.99 4.23
C GLN A 402 -16.76 -20.82 4.94
N TYR A 403 -15.77 -20.35 4.20
CA TYR A 403 -14.43 -20.07 4.73
C TYR A 403 -14.40 -18.72 5.45
N HIS A 404 -13.82 -18.70 6.64
CA HIS A 404 -13.69 -17.51 7.49
C HIS A 404 -12.24 -17.05 7.66
N LEU A 405 -11.30 -17.98 7.61
CA LEU A 405 -9.86 -17.73 7.71
C LEU A 405 -9.10 -18.79 6.93
N VAL A 406 -8.09 -18.36 6.17
CA VAL A 406 -7.15 -19.23 5.47
C VAL A 406 -5.73 -18.93 5.93
N LEU A 407 -5.04 -19.92 6.48
CA LEU A 407 -3.62 -19.83 6.82
C LEU A 407 -2.82 -20.56 5.74
N SER A 408 -1.93 -19.86 5.04
CA SER A 408 -1.13 -20.41 3.94
C SER A 408 0.36 -20.41 4.28
N MET A 409 0.97 -21.59 4.37
CA MET A 409 2.38 -21.77 4.73
C MET A 409 3.24 -21.87 3.46
N GLN A 410 4.10 -20.88 3.27
CA GLN A 410 4.93 -20.67 2.08
C GLN A 410 6.42 -20.76 2.42
N LEU A 411 7.27 -21.04 1.42
CA LEU A 411 8.73 -20.93 1.57
C LEU A 411 9.16 -19.45 1.47
N PRO A 412 10.26 -19.04 2.13
CA PRO A 412 10.82 -17.71 1.94
C PRO A 412 11.14 -17.45 0.46
N VAL A 413 10.78 -16.27 -0.03
CA VAL A 413 11.08 -15.78 -1.39
C VAL A 413 11.84 -14.46 -1.28
N ASP A 414 12.54 -14.04 -2.34
CA ASP A 414 13.22 -12.74 -2.33
C ASP A 414 12.19 -11.61 -2.15
N PHE A 415 12.38 -10.80 -1.11
CA PHE A 415 11.34 -9.93 -0.54
C PHE A 415 11.41 -8.47 -1.03
N SER A 416 12.15 -8.22 -2.11
CA SER A 416 12.48 -6.86 -2.60
C SER A 416 11.29 -5.96 -2.93
N GLU A 417 10.08 -6.51 -3.09
CA GLU A 417 8.89 -5.77 -3.55
C GLU A 417 7.65 -5.87 -2.64
N LYS A 418 7.69 -6.49 -1.46
CA LYS A 418 6.46 -6.79 -0.67
C LYS A 418 6.48 -6.26 0.76
N LYS A 419 5.39 -5.59 1.16
CA LYS A 419 5.10 -5.20 2.56
C LYS A 419 4.87 -6.46 3.41
N LEU A 420 5.87 -6.84 4.20
CA LEU A 420 5.82 -7.94 5.17
C LEU A 420 5.90 -7.37 6.57
N TRP A 421 5.28 -8.07 7.53
CA TRP A 421 5.52 -7.82 8.95
C TRP A 421 5.98 -9.09 9.64
N ILE A 422 6.47 -8.93 10.87
CA ILE A 422 6.85 -10.03 11.74
C ILE A 422 5.77 -10.18 12.79
N GLU A 423 5.21 -11.37 12.92
CA GLU A 423 4.24 -11.70 13.97
C GLU A 423 4.63 -12.96 14.74
N ARG A 424 3.90 -13.18 15.83
CA ARG A 424 3.99 -14.39 16.63
C ARG A 424 2.94 -15.39 16.16
N ILE A 425 3.34 -16.61 15.81
CA ILE A 425 2.40 -17.71 15.52
C ILE A 425 2.74 -18.88 16.44
N GLY A 426 1.76 -19.26 17.27
CA GLY A 426 1.96 -20.31 18.26
C GLY A 426 3.12 -20.01 19.21
N ARG A 427 4.13 -20.88 19.21
CA ARG A 427 5.34 -20.75 20.04
C ARG A 427 6.44 -19.94 19.36
N LYS A 428 6.31 -19.62 18.08
CA LYS A 428 7.33 -18.93 17.29
C LYS A 428 7.09 -17.43 17.31
N GLN A 429 8.13 -16.65 17.64
CA GLN A 429 8.00 -15.21 17.88
C GLN A 429 8.34 -14.33 16.68
N ALA A 430 8.96 -14.88 15.64
CA ALA A 430 9.40 -14.13 14.47
C ALA A 430 9.04 -14.90 13.20
N VAL A 431 7.78 -14.79 12.79
CA VAL A 431 7.27 -15.35 11.53
C VAL A 431 6.98 -14.19 10.59
N PHE A 432 7.57 -14.21 9.40
CA PHE A 432 7.21 -13.25 8.37
C PHE A 432 5.82 -13.56 7.85
N SER A 433 4.99 -12.53 7.73
CA SER A 433 3.59 -12.66 7.35
C SER A 433 3.13 -11.59 6.39
N ARG A 434 2.05 -11.93 5.68
CA ARG A 434 1.31 -11.04 4.81
C ARG A 434 -0.16 -11.42 4.79
N SER A 435 -1.05 -10.46 4.96
CA SER A 435 -2.49 -10.63 4.75
C SER A 435 -2.87 -10.29 3.33
N THR A 436 -3.86 -11.01 2.81
CA THR A 436 -4.50 -10.76 1.52
C THR A 436 -6.01 -10.76 1.71
N GLN A 437 -6.70 -9.81 1.09
CA GLN A 437 -8.17 -9.72 1.16
C GLN A 437 -8.87 -10.86 0.43
N ILE A 438 -8.16 -11.59 -0.45
CA ILE A 438 -8.70 -12.75 -1.14
C ILE A 438 -8.83 -13.88 -0.12
N LEU A 439 -10.07 -14.28 0.18
CA LEU A 439 -10.43 -15.37 1.11
C LEU A 439 -9.98 -15.16 2.57
N ASN A 440 -9.74 -13.92 3.02
CA ASN A 440 -9.19 -13.63 4.36
C ASN A 440 -7.96 -14.52 4.66
N CYS A 441 -6.98 -14.44 3.76
CA CYS A 441 -5.83 -15.33 3.75
C CYS A 441 -4.60 -14.66 4.36
N LEU A 442 -4.09 -15.27 5.45
CA LEU A 442 -2.83 -14.94 6.09
C LEU A 442 -1.74 -15.88 5.56
N GLN A 443 -0.84 -15.33 4.74
CA GLN A 443 0.34 -16.01 4.24
C GLN A 443 1.47 -15.89 5.25
N THR A 444 2.09 -17.01 5.58
CA THR A 444 3.16 -17.11 6.58
C THR A 444 4.35 -17.84 5.97
N PHE A 445 5.57 -17.34 6.21
CA PHE A 445 6.78 -17.84 5.54
C PHE A 445 7.65 -18.67 6.48
N TRP A 446 7.97 -19.89 6.07
CA TRP A 446 8.64 -20.91 6.91
C TRP A 446 9.70 -21.66 6.13
N CYS A 447 10.86 -21.89 6.75
CA CYS A 447 11.90 -22.76 6.18
C CYS A 447 11.44 -24.23 6.05
N ASP A 448 10.54 -24.68 6.93
CA ASP A 448 9.84 -25.97 6.83
C ASP A 448 8.33 -25.69 6.88
N ARG A 449 7.63 -25.88 5.75
CA ARG A 449 6.19 -25.62 5.63
C ARG A 449 5.37 -26.51 6.58
N LEU A 450 5.80 -27.74 6.81
CA LEU A 450 5.10 -28.67 7.71
C LEU A 450 5.26 -28.24 9.16
N ALA A 451 6.47 -27.81 9.56
CA ALA A 451 6.67 -27.23 10.88
C ALA A 451 5.79 -25.98 11.10
N GLY A 452 5.71 -25.11 10.07
CA GLY A 452 4.81 -23.96 10.08
C GLY A 452 3.34 -24.35 10.19
N ALA A 453 2.92 -25.40 9.47
CA ALA A 453 1.55 -25.91 9.53
C ALA A 453 1.20 -26.49 10.90
N LYS A 454 2.11 -27.26 11.54
CA LYS A 454 1.92 -27.78 12.90
C LYS A 454 1.68 -26.65 13.90
N GLU A 455 2.55 -25.63 13.92
CA GLU A 455 2.42 -24.47 14.82
C GLU A 455 1.15 -23.65 14.54
N SER A 456 0.84 -23.41 13.26
CA SER A 456 -0.34 -22.63 12.85
C SER A 456 -1.64 -23.37 13.19
N PHE A 457 -1.69 -24.68 12.97
CA PHE A 457 -2.84 -25.52 13.31
C PHE A 457 -3.06 -25.57 14.83
N GLU A 458 -1.99 -25.72 15.63
CA GLU A 458 -2.08 -25.69 17.08
C GLU A 458 -2.61 -24.34 17.60
N ALA A 459 -2.11 -23.23 17.04
CA ALA A 459 -2.58 -21.89 17.39
C ALA A 459 -4.06 -21.70 17.03
N LEU A 460 -4.46 -22.09 15.82
CA LEU A 460 -5.84 -22.01 15.34
C LEU A 460 -6.78 -22.83 16.22
N ARG A 461 -6.39 -24.08 16.54
CA ARG A 461 -7.15 -24.99 17.40
C ARG A 461 -7.26 -24.47 18.82
N ASP A 462 -6.21 -23.85 19.37
CA ASP A 462 -6.25 -23.27 20.72
C ASP A 462 -7.27 -22.12 20.81
N VAL A 463 -7.26 -21.23 19.81
CA VAL A 463 -8.12 -20.05 19.74
C VAL A 463 -9.56 -20.43 19.45
N PHE A 464 -9.82 -21.16 18.36
CA PHE A 464 -11.20 -21.40 17.90
C PHE A 464 -11.81 -22.69 18.43
N GLY A 465 -11.02 -23.61 18.97
CA GLY A 465 -11.51 -24.92 19.43
C GLY A 465 -12.11 -25.77 18.30
N ALA A 466 -11.78 -25.46 17.05
CA ALA A 466 -12.35 -26.09 15.87
C ALA A 466 -11.73 -27.47 15.62
N PRO A 467 -12.53 -28.55 15.51
CA PRO A 467 -12.03 -29.89 15.20
C PRO A 467 -11.55 -30.00 13.74
N LEU A 468 -10.69 -30.98 13.48
CA LEU A 468 -10.29 -31.36 12.12
C LEU A 468 -11.40 -32.18 11.47
N GLU A 469 -12.00 -31.63 10.41
CA GLU A 469 -13.09 -32.28 9.69
C GLU A 469 -12.59 -32.92 8.40
N GLU A 470 -11.74 -32.20 7.66
CA GLU A 470 -11.33 -32.60 6.31
C GLU A 470 -9.82 -32.48 6.10
N VAL A 471 -9.29 -33.41 5.32
CA VAL A 471 -7.90 -33.39 4.86
C VAL A 471 -7.88 -33.66 3.37
N ASP A 472 -7.23 -32.79 2.59
CA ASP A 472 -6.95 -32.95 1.16
C ASP A 472 -5.43 -32.94 0.95
N VAL A 473 -4.86 -34.01 0.41
CA VAL A 473 -3.43 -34.08 0.11
C VAL A 473 -3.23 -34.36 -1.36
N ARG A 474 -2.74 -33.36 -2.09
CA ARG A 474 -2.40 -33.43 -3.52
C ARG A 474 -0.89 -33.53 -3.66
N MET A 475 -0.41 -34.58 -4.29
CA MET A 475 1.03 -34.82 -4.42
C MET A 475 1.44 -34.71 -5.88
N ASP A 476 2.17 -33.64 -6.18
CA ASP A 476 2.89 -33.49 -7.45
C ASP A 476 4.42 -33.46 -7.24
N THR A 477 4.90 -33.39 -5.98
CA THR A 477 6.34 -33.33 -5.66
C THR A 477 6.69 -34.09 -4.36
N ASN A 478 7.73 -34.94 -4.42
CA ASN A 478 8.10 -35.97 -3.44
C ASN A 478 8.56 -35.54 -2.02
N GLU A 479 8.67 -34.25 -1.69
CA GLU A 479 9.23 -33.87 -0.38
C GLU A 479 8.16 -33.61 0.69
N GLY A 480 8.15 -34.48 1.73
CA GLY A 480 7.44 -34.22 3.00
C GLY A 480 6.08 -34.90 3.18
N PHE A 481 5.62 -35.70 2.22
CA PHE A 481 4.32 -36.36 2.28
C PHE A 481 4.15 -37.34 3.45
N GLY A 482 5.10 -38.27 3.64
CA GLY A 482 5.03 -39.26 4.73
C GLY A 482 4.87 -38.57 6.09
N ARG A 483 5.67 -37.53 6.34
CA ARG A 483 5.59 -36.70 7.56
C ARG A 483 4.24 -35.98 7.72
N ALA A 484 3.59 -35.59 6.64
CA ALA A 484 2.27 -34.96 6.68
C ALA A 484 1.19 -35.99 7.03
N ILE A 485 1.24 -37.19 6.44
CA ILE A 485 0.31 -38.30 6.77
C ILE A 485 0.49 -38.75 8.22
N GLU A 486 1.74 -38.93 8.67
CA GLU A 486 2.05 -39.22 10.07
C GLU A 486 1.45 -38.16 10.99
N TRP A 487 1.63 -36.88 10.65
CA TRP A 487 1.04 -35.79 11.43
C TRP A 487 -0.50 -35.85 11.46
N ILE A 488 -1.15 -36.10 10.33
CA ILE A 488 -2.62 -36.25 10.29
C ILE A 488 -3.09 -37.42 11.17
N TYR A 489 -2.33 -38.52 11.17
CA TYR A 489 -2.59 -39.66 12.05
C TYR A 489 -2.42 -39.28 13.52
N GLU A 490 -1.36 -38.56 13.89
CA GLU A 490 -1.12 -38.03 15.25
C GLU A 490 -2.26 -37.13 15.75
N LEU A 491 -2.97 -36.45 14.84
CA LEU A 491 -4.10 -35.59 15.19
C LEU A 491 -5.38 -36.36 15.60
N GLY A 492 -5.40 -37.69 15.49
CA GLY A 492 -6.53 -38.53 15.85
C GLY A 492 -7.54 -38.77 14.72
N GLY A 493 -7.12 -38.55 13.47
CA GLY A 493 -7.94 -38.77 12.27
C GLY A 493 -8.89 -37.60 11.93
N ALA A 494 -9.38 -37.60 10.69
CA ALA A 494 -10.34 -36.62 10.19
C ALA A 494 -11.60 -37.36 9.69
N LYS A 495 -12.76 -36.69 9.64
CA LYS A 495 -13.99 -37.33 9.13
C LYS A 495 -13.91 -37.65 7.64
N SER A 496 -13.19 -36.84 6.87
CA SER A 496 -12.94 -37.10 5.46
C SER A 496 -11.47 -36.88 5.13
N VAL A 497 -10.87 -37.86 4.48
CA VAL A 497 -9.50 -37.79 3.96
C VAL A 497 -9.54 -38.06 2.46
N THR A 498 -9.11 -37.07 1.69
CA THR A 498 -8.89 -37.17 0.25
C THR A 498 -7.41 -37.10 -0.02
N LYS A 499 -6.91 -38.01 -0.84
CA LYS A 499 -5.52 -38.06 -1.26
C LYS A 499 -5.47 -38.28 -2.76
N TYR A 500 -4.69 -37.45 -3.44
CA TYR A 500 -4.60 -37.38 -4.89
C TYR A 500 -3.13 -37.38 -5.32
N VAL A 501 -2.77 -38.24 -6.26
CA VAL A 501 -1.43 -38.25 -6.86
C VAL A 501 -1.55 -38.42 -8.37
N THR A 502 -0.94 -37.50 -9.13
CA THR A 502 -0.97 -37.51 -10.60
C THR A 502 -0.09 -38.60 -11.22
N ASN A 503 0.94 -39.04 -10.51
CA ASN A 503 1.94 -40.01 -10.96
C ASN A 503 1.78 -41.39 -10.30
N ILE A 504 2.48 -42.38 -10.85
CA ILE A 504 2.58 -43.71 -10.22
C ILE A 504 3.33 -43.58 -8.89
N VAL A 505 2.69 -44.02 -7.80
CA VAL A 505 3.28 -44.07 -6.46
C VAL A 505 3.93 -45.44 -6.27
N ASP A 506 5.05 -45.51 -5.54
CA ASP A 506 5.63 -46.79 -5.14
C ASP A 506 4.69 -47.56 -4.20
N ASP A 507 4.76 -48.88 -4.29
CA ASP A 507 3.83 -49.79 -3.62
C ASP A 507 3.91 -49.69 -2.08
N ASP A 508 5.09 -49.34 -1.54
CA ASP A 508 5.31 -49.14 -0.10
C ASP A 508 4.56 -47.89 0.40
N THR A 509 4.69 -46.77 -0.31
CA THR A 509 3.98 -45.53 0.01
C THR A 509 2.47 -45.68 -0.12
N TYR A 510 1.99 -46.37 -1.16
CA TYR A 510 0.56 -46.66 -1.32
C TYR A 510 0.03 -47.53 -0.16
N SER A 511 0.78 -48.57 0.23
CA SER A 511 0.42 -49.42 1.38
C SER A 511 0.40 -48.63 2.68
N PHE A 512 1.42 -47.80 2.92
CA PHE A 512 1.51 -46.93 4.09
C PHE A 512 0.29 -46.01 4.22
N ILE A 513 -0.19 -45.45 3.11
CA ILE A 513 -1.38 -44.61 3.06
C ILE A 513 -2.63 -45.37 3.51
N LEU A 514 -2.84 -46.56 2.97
CA LEU A 514 -4.01 -47.37 3.31
C LEU A 514 -3.99 -47.77 4.79
N ASP A 515 -2.81 -48.04 5.34
CA ASP A 515 -2.64 -48.52 6.72
C ASP A 515 -2.73 -47.42 7.78
N ASN A 516 -2.29 -46.21 7.44
CA ASN A 516 -2.18 -45.11 8.39
C ASN A 516 -3.29 -44.05 8.21
N THR A 517 -4.43 -44.42 7.62
CA THR A 517 -5.57 -43.51 7.45
C THR A 517 -6.81 -44.00 8.18
N VAL A 518 -7.14 -43.33 9.28
CA VAL A 518 -8.39 -43.54 10.03
C VAL A 518 -9.36 -42.41 9.70
N THR A 519 -10.46 -42.74 9.02
CA THR A 519 -11.46 -41.75 8.57
C THR A 519 -12.80 -42.39 8.29
N GLU A 520 -13.89 -41.62 8.36
CA GLU A 520 -15.21 -42.09 7.92
C GLU A 520 -15.32 -42.15 6.40
N ASN A 521 -14.61 -41.26 5.70
CA ASN A 521 -14.63 -41.16 4.24
C ASN A 521 -13.21 -41.14 3.68
N LEU A 522 -12.82 -42.22 3.01
CA LEU A 522 -11.50 -42.36 2.41
C LEU A 522 -11.59 -42.24 0.88
N HIS A 523 -10.91 -41.25 0.31
CA HIS A 523 -10.76 -41.09 -1.13
C HIS A 523 -9.27 -41.14 -1.48
N VAL A 524 -8.85 -42.16 -2.22
CA VAL A 524 -7.48 -42.38 -2.67
C VAL A 524 -7.47 -42.46 -4.20
N ASP A 525 -7.19 -41.34 -4.85
CA ASP A 525 -7.05 -41.26 -6.31
C ASP A 525 -5.57 -41.22 -6.66
N MET A 526 -4.97 -42.41 -6.66
CA MET A 526 -3.54 -42.62 -6.95
C MET A 526 -3.39 -43.82 -7.86
N LYS A 527 -2.32 -43.82 -8.67
CA LYS A 527 -1.97 -44.96 -9.51
C LYS A 527 -0.84 -45.76 -8.87
N GLN A 528 -1.11 -47.00 -8.56
CA GLN A 528 -0.17 -48.00 -8.03
C GLN A 528 0.60 -48.68 -9.18
N SER A 529 1.65 -49.44 -8.86
CA SER A 529 2.31 -50.26 -9.86
C SER A 529 1.35 -51.33 -10.40
N ILE A 530 1.56 -51.76 -11.66
CA ILE A 530 0.75 -52.84 -12.28
C ILE A 530 0.90 -54.17 -11.52
N ARG A 531 2.00 -54.33 -10.78
CA ARG A 531 2.29 -55.54 -10.00
C ARG A 531 1.85 -55.44 -8.55
N PHE A 532 1.28 -54.31 -8.15
CA PHE A 532 0.80 -54.11 -6.80
C PHE A 532 -0.25 -55.17 -6.50
N ASN A 533 -0.02 -55.90 -5.41
CA ASN A 533 -0.94 -56.87 -4.90
C ASN A 533 -0.78 -56.91 -3.38
N ARG A 534 -1.89 -57.07 -2.69
CA ARG A 534 -1.96 -57.10 -1.24
C ARG A 534 -2.87 -58.25 -0.84
N ASN A 535 -2.51 -59.00 0.19
CA ASN A 535 -3.30 -60.16 0.62
C ASN A 535 -4.43 -59.78 1.59
N GLU A 536 -4.23 -58.76 2.43
CA GLU A 536 -5.23 -58.29 3.39
C GLU A 536 -5.38 -56.78 3.31
N PHE A 537 -6.60 -56.29 3.10
CA PHE A 537 -6.94 -54.87 3.23
C PHE A 537 -8.17 -54.74 4.13
N LYS A 538 -8.05 -53.96 5.20
CA LYS A 538 -9.14 -53.68 6.14
C LYS A 538 -9.23 -52.18 6.31
N THR A 539 -10.46 -51.67 6.28
CA THR A 539 -10.75 -50.26 6.53
C THR A 539 -12.03 -50.16 7.36
N GLU A 540 -12.06 -49.19 8.27
CA GLU A 540 -13.25 -48.83 9.04
C GLU A 540 -14.05 -47.69 8.38
N ALA A 541 -13.63 -47.24 7.20
CA ALA A 541 -14.32 -46.19 6.46
C ALA A 541 -15.73 -46.61 6.06
N LYS A 542 -16.70 -45.71 6.22
CA LYS A 542 -18.06 -45.87 5.73
C LYS A 542 -18.14 -45.66 4.23
N SER A 543 -17.37 -44.71 3.70
CA SER A 543 -17.25 -44.44 2.27
C SER A 543 -15.82 -44.65 1.80
N LEU A 544 -15.66 -45.41 0.73
CA LEU A 544 -14.37 -45.75 0.14
C LEU A 544 -14.35 -45.40 -1.35
N TYR A 545 -13.35 -44.66 -1.79
CA TYR A 545 -13.06 -44.39 -3.19
C TYR A 545 -11.61 -44.71 -3.45
N LEU A 546 -11.31 -45.63 -4.39
CA LEU A 546 -9.93 -45.96 -4.76
C LEU A 546 -9.80 -46.59 -6.15
N SER A 547 -8.58 -46.53 -6.70
CA SER A 547 -8.16 -47.30 -7.89
C SER A 547 -7.98 -48.78 -7.53
N SER A 548 -8.85 -49.65 -8.03
CA SER A 548 -9.06 -51.02 -7.50
C SER A 548 -8.54 -52.13 -8.42
N ASN A 549 -7.52 -51.87 -9.24
CA ASN A 549 -7.01 -52.87 -10.19
C ASN A 549 -6.39 -54.13 -9.52
N TRP A 550 -5.95 -54.01 -8.26
CA TRP A 550 -5.30 -55.05 -7.46
C TRP A 550 -6.28 -55.82 -6.57
N MET A 551 -7.51 -55.32 -6.42
CA MET A 551 -8.52 -55.96 -5.59
C MET A 551 -9.16 -57.14 -6.32
N ASP A 552 -9.43 -58.19 -5.57
CA ASP A 552 -10.25 -59.33 -6.00
C ASP A 552 -11.57 -59.39 -5.21
N ILE A 553 -12.36 -60.42 -5.47
CA ILE A 553 -13.65 -60.61 -4.79
C ILE A 553 -13.50 -60.80 -3.28
N ASN A 554 -12.42 -61.45 -2.82
CA ASN A 554 -12.17 -61.68 -1.39
C ASN A 554 -11.91 -60.37 -0.65
N HIS A 555 -11.17 -59.46 -1.28
CA HIS A 555 -11.02 -58.10 -0.76
C HIS A 555 -12.37 -57.42 -0.64
N LEU A 556 -13.19 -57.47 -1.70
CA LEU A 556 -14.48 -56.78 -1.73
C LEU A 556 -15.44 -57.27 -0.63
N ILE A 557 -15.57 -58.59 -0.44
CA ILE A 557 -16.47 -59.15 0.60
C ILE A 557 -15.98 -58.89 2.03
N SER A 558 -14.68 -58.61 2.20
CA SER A 558 -14.11 -58.28 3.51
C SER A 558 -14.39 -56.84 3.95
N LEU A 559 -14.79 -55.95 3.01
CA LEU A 559 -15.06 -54.54 3.28
C LEU A 559 -16.39 -54.35 4.02
N LYS A 560 -16.37 -53.52 5.06
CA LYS A 560 -17.54 -53.18 5.89
C LYS A 560 -18.13 -51.80 5.56
N CYS A 561 -17.83 -51.27 4.37
CA CYS A 561 -18.26 -49.95 3.91
C CYS A 561 -19.76 -49.90 3.58
N GLU A 562 -20.35 -48.70 3.68
CA GLU A 562 -21.69 -48.39 3.16
C GLU A 562 -21.65 -47.95 1.69
N GLU A 563 -20.56 -47.32 1.27
CA GLU A 563 -20.41 -46.77 -0.08
C GLU A 563 -19.02 -47.11 -0.62
N ILE A 564 -18.95 -47.68 -1.82
CA ILE A 564 -17.69 -48.08 -2.46
C ILE A 564 -17.64 -47.56 -3.90
N HIS A 565 -16.57 -46.86 -4.26
CA HIS A 565 -16.27 -46.43 -5.63
C HIS A 565 -14.95 -47.06 -6.07
N MET A 566 -15.05 -48.01 -6.99
CA MET A 566 -13.94 -48.75 -7.55
C MET A 566 -13.59 -48.17 -8.91
N MET A 567 -12.49 -47.43 -8.98
CA MET A 567 -11.96 -46.82 -10.19
C MET A 567 -10.92 -47.76 -10.83
N GLU A 568 -10.79 -47.75 -12.16
CA GLU A 568 -9.81 -48.58 -12.89
C GLU A 568 -9.85 -50.06 -12.47
N SER A 569 -11.05 -50.60 -12.30
CA SER A 569 -11.27 -51.93 -11.75
C SER A 569 -10.88 -53.02 -12.76
N SER A 570 -10.17 -54.05 -12.29
CA SER A 570 -9.79 -55.23 -13.09
C SER A 570 -10.87 -56.33 -13.12
N PHE A 571 -12.00 -56.09 -12.43
CA PHE A 571 -13.10 -57.06 -12.33
C PHE A 571 -13.70 -57.37 -13.71
N ARG A 572 -13.78 -58.66 -14.03
CA ARG A 572 -14.48 -59.18 -15.22
C ARG A 572 -15.97 -59.32 -14.94
N ASP A 573 -16.77 -59.46 -15.99
CA ASP A 573 -18.24 -59.58 -15.86
C ASP A 573 -18.61 -60.76 -14.94
N ARG A 574 -17.90 -61.88 -15.08
CA ARG A 574 -18.02 -63.04 -14.19
C ARG A 574 -17.69 -62.73 -12.72
N ASN A 575 -16.70 -61.88 -12.43
CA ASN A 575 -16.37 -61.54 -11.04
C ASN A 575 -17.45 -60.64 -10.42
N ILE A 576 -18.03 -59.74 -11.21
CA ILE A 576 -19.14 -58.89 -10.76
C ILE A 576 -20.40 -59.75 -10.55
N ASN A 577 -20.69 -60.69 -11.46
CA ASN A 577 -21.76 -61.65 -11.30
C ASN A 577 -21.59 -62.51 -10.03
N GLU A 578 -20.39 -63.05 -9.80
CA GLU A 578 -20.08 -63.81 -8.59
C GLU A 578 -20.28 -62.96 -7.32
N PHE A 579 -19.88 -61.70 -7.35
CA PHE A 579 -20.13 -60.76 -6.25
C PHE A 579 -21.62 -60.50 -6.04
N LEU A 580 -22.42 -60.36 -7.11
CA LEU A 580 -23.87 -60.20 -7.00
C LEU A 580 -24.54 -61.41 -6.34
N HIS A 581 -24.13 -62.63 -6.68
CA HIS A 581 -24.62 -63.84 -6.03
C HIS A 581 -24.27 -63.88 -4.53
N LEU A 582 -23.04 -63.50 -4.17
CA LEU A 582 -22.64 -63.38 -2.77
C LEU A 582 -23.42 -62.28 -2.02
N LEU A 583 -23.68 -61.16 -2.69
CA LEU A 583 -24.48 -60.05 -2.15
C LEU A 583 -25.93 -60.48 -1.91
N ILE A 584 -26.53 -61.26 -2.82
CA ILE A 584 -27.86 -61.86 -2.66
C ILE A 584 -27.89 -62.76 -1.42
N GLN A 585 -26.84 -63.56 -1.20
CA GLN A 585 -26.66 -64.42 -0.01
C GLN A 585 -26.30 -63.65 1.28
N GLY A 586 -26.26 -62.31 1.24
CA GLY A 586 -26.06 -61.47 2.41
C GLY A 586 -24.61 -61.06 2.69
N SER A 587 -23.69 -61.16 1.72
CA SER A 587 -22.36 -60.54 1.86
C SER A 587 -22.47 -59.01 1.99
N ASN A 588 -21.47 -58.36 2.60
CA ASN A 588 -21.42 -56.90 2.76
C ASN A 588 -22.72 -56.25 3.30
N PRO A 589 -23.20 -56.64 4.50
CA PRO A 589 -24.50 -56.20 5.03
C PRO A 589 -24.62 -54.68 5.27
N ASN A 590 -23.49 -53.96 5.26
CA ASN A 590 -23.49 -52.50 5.40
C ASN A 590 -23.67 -51.77 4.07
N LEU A 591 -23.44 -52.42 2.94
CA LEU A 591 -23.38 -51.78 1.64
C LEU A 591 -24.74 -51.19 1.25
N LYS A 592 -24.71 -49.96 0.73
CA LYS A 592 -25.85 -49.25 0.16
C LYS A 592 -25.60 -48.91 -1.30
N PHE A 593 -24.34 -48.65 -1.64
CA PHE A 593 -23.94 -48.27 -3.00
C PHE A 593 -22.57 -48.84 -3.35
N ILE A 594 -22.45 -49.41 -4.54
CA ILE A 594 -21.15 -49.70 -5.14
C ILE A 594 -21.11 -49.31 -6.61
N LYS A 595 -20.00 -48.72 -7.02
CA LYS A 595 -19.69 -48.37 -8.40
C LYS A 595 -18.44 -49.09 -8.86
N PHE A 596 -18.53 -49.77 -9.99
CA PHE A 596 -17.38 -50.29 -10.74
C PHE A 596 -17.17 -49.45 -11.99
N ARG A 597 -15.98 -48.87 -12.15
CA ARG A 597 -15.53 -48.27 -13.40
C ARG A 597 -14.48 -49.17 -14.04
N VAL A 598 -14.84 -49.79 -15.16
CA VAL A 598 -13.99 -50.74 -15.89
C VAL A 598 -13.65 -50.18 -17.27
N ASP A 599 -12.40 -50.35 -17.71
CA ASP A 599 -11.92 -49.86 -19.00
C ASP A 599 -12.17 -50.90 -20.11
N ARG A 600 -13.44 -51.31 -20.23
CA ARG A 600 -13.99 -52.20 -21.25
C ARG A 600 -15.51 -52.04 -21.29
N TYR A 601 -16.14 -52.56 -22.33
CA TYR A 601 -17.59 -52.77 -22.33
C TYR A 601 -17.97 -53.86 -21.32
N ALA A 602 -18.87 -53.53 -20.39
CA ALA A 602 -19.49 -54.49 -19.47
C ALA A 602 -20.74 -55.10 -20.12
N ARG A 603 -20.80 -56.42 -20.22
CA ARG A 603 -21.93 -57.11 -20.85
C ARG A 603 -23.04 -57.34 -19.82
N PRO A 604 -24.21 -56.67 -19.93
CA PRO A 604 -25.27 -56.84 -18.95
C PRO A 604 -25.72 -58.31 -18.83
N ASP A 605 -25.80 -59.03 -19.95
CA ASP A 605 -26.20 -60.45 -19.96
C ASP A 605 -25.25 -61.36 -19.16
N GLU A 606 -23.94 -61.10 -19.20
CA GLU A 606 -22.96 -61.88 -18.42
C GLU A 606 -22.93 -61.45 -16.94
N VAL A 607 -23.09 -60.16 -16.66
CA VAL A 607 -23.11 -59.66 -15.27
C VAL A 607 -24.37 -60.13 -14.54
N LEU A 608 -25.50 -60.23 -15.24
CA LEU A 608 -26.80 -60.61 -14.67
C LEU A 608 -27.14 -62.10 -14.78
N ASP A 609 -26.23 -62.92 -15.31
CA ASP A 609 -26.49 -64.34 -15.54
C ASP A 609 -26.90 -65.08 -14.24
N GLY A 610 -27.98 -65.84 -14.33
CA GLY A 610 -28.55 -66.56 -13.19
C GLY A 610 -29.23 -65.71 -12.10
N ILE A 611 -29.40 -64.39 -12.30
CA ILE A 611 -30.07 -63.51 -11.33
C ILE A 611 -31.55 -63.32 -11.74
N ALA A 612 -32.47 -63.76 -10.89
CA ALA A 612 -33.90 -63.55 -11.08
C ALA A 612 -34.29 -62.10 -10.71
N GLY A 613 -34.65 -61.30 -11.70
CA GLY A 613 -35.04 -59.91 -11.51
C GLY A 613 -35.86 -59.38 -12.70
N GLN A 614 -36.17 -58.08 -12.65
CA GLN A 614 -36.96 -57.41 -13.68
C GLN A 614 -36.46 -55.97 -13.91
N ILE A 615 -36.82 -55.36 -15.03
CA ILE A 615 -36.54 -53.93 -15.24
C ILE A 615 -37.46 -53.09 -14.34
N MET A 616 -36.89 -52.08 -13.71
CA MET A 616 -37.60 -51.14 -12.86
C MET A 616 -38.52 -50.26 -13.71
N GLU A 617 -39.83 -50.36 -13.47
CA GLU A 617 -40.86 -49.61 -14.20
C GLU A 617 -40.98 -48.15 -13.73
N ASN A 618 -40.89 -47.92 -12.41
CA ASN A 618 -41.03 -46.61 -11.80
C ASN A 618 -39.70 -46.13 -11.23
N PRO A 619 -39.29 -44.87 -11.50
CA PRO A 619 -38.08 -44.32 -10.89
C PRO A 619 -38.14 -44.33 -9.36
N ARG A 620 -37.01 -44.63 -8.72
CA ARG A 620 -36.84 -44.57 -7.26
C ARG A 620 -35.75 -43.59 -6.89
N ILE A 621 -35.98 -42.80 -5.83
CA ILE A 621 -34.95 -41.93 -5.29
C ILE A 621 -34.02 -42.78 -4.43
N PHE A 622 -32.75 -42.82 -4.80
CA PHE A 622 -31.68 -43.35 -3.98
C PHE A 622 -30.97 -42.20 -3.27
N GLU A 623 -30.77 -42.32 -1.96
CA GLU A 623 -30.06 -41.33 -1.15
C GLU A 623 -29.02 -42.01 -0.24
N CYS A 624 -27.76 -41.65 -0.42
CA CYS A 624 -26.64 -42.02 0.46
C CYS A 624 -25.83 -40.78 0.85
N GLN A 625 -24.73 -40.95 1.60
CA GLN A 625 -23.98 -39.83 2.19
C GLN A 625 -23.56 -38.75 1.17
N ARG A 626 -23.25 -39.14 -0.08
CA ARG A 626 -22.72 -38.25 -1.11
C ARG A 626 -23.59 -38.12 -2.36
N MET A 627 -24.72 -38.82 -2.41
CA MET A 627 -25.51 -38.94 -3.64
C MET A 627 -27.00 -38.94 -3.35
N LYS A 628 -27.73 -38.14 -4.12
CA LYS A 628 -29.18 -38.26 -4.27
C LYS A 628 -29.46 -38.38 -5.76
N GLU A 629 -29.87 -39.57 -6.20
CA GLU A 629 -30.07 -39.89 -7.61
C GLU A 629 -31.46 -40.49 -7.81
N GLU A 630 -32.16 -40.06 -8.85
CA GLU A 630 -33.36 -40.74 -9.33
C GLU A 630 -32.94 -41.92 -10.22
N VAL A 631 -33.09 -43.13 -9.70
CA VAL A 631 -32.74 -44.37 -10.37
C VAL A 631 -33.93 -44.83 -11.20
N CYS A 632 -33.82 -44.69 -12.53
CA CYS A 632 -34.80 -45.19 -13.50
C CYS A 632 -34.21 -46.32 -14.37
N HIS A 633 -35.05 -47.23 -14.86
CA HIS A 633 -34.72 -48.28 -15.84
C HIS A 633 -33.55 -49.22 -15.45
N GLY A 634 -33.23 -49.35 -14.17
CA GLY A 634 -32.28 -50.34 -13.68
C GLY A 634 -32.88 -51.75 -13.64
N PHE A 635 -32.04 -52.78 -13.68
CA PHE A 635 -32.49 -54.15 -13.41
C PHE A 635 -32.56 -54.34 -11.89
N GLN A 636 -33.73 -54.64 -11.35
CA GLN A 636 -33.99 -54.78 -9.92
C GLN A 636 -34.24 -56.24 -9.52
N PHE A 637 -33.74 -56.63 -8.35
CA PHE A 637 -33.89 -57.96 -7.77
C PHE A 637 -33.83 -57.88 -6.23
N PRO A 638 -34.54 -58.77 -5.51
CA PRO A 638 -34.49 -58.81 -4.05
C PRO A 638 -33.20 -59.50 -3.56
N LEU A 639 -32.71 -59.05 -2.41
CA LEU A 639 -31.69 -59.75 -1.62
C LEU A 639 -32.36 -60.70 -0.61
N GLU A 640 -31.65 -61.73 -0.12
CA GLU A 640 -32.24 -62.70 0.84
C GLU A 640 -32.67 -62.06 2.16
N ASN A 641 -32.06 -60.94 2.54
CA ASN A 641 -32.40 -60.18 3.74
C ASN A 641 -33.67 -59.32 3.58
N GLY A 642 -34.31 -59.33 2.40
CA GLY A 642 -35.52 -58.56 2.10
C GLY A 642 -35.27 -57.14 1.58
N ASP A 643 -34.01 -56.74 1.41
CA ASP A 643 -33.66 -55.47 0.79
C ASP A 643 -33.83 -55.52 -0.74
N LEU A 644 -34.11 -54.38 -1.35
CA LEU A 644 -34.19 -54.26 -2.81
C LEU A 644 -32.85 -53.82 -3.38
N CYS A 645 -32.37 -54.51 -4.40
CA CYS A 645 -31.18 -54.14 -5.15
C CYS A 645 -31.57 -53.71 -6.57
N ALA A 646 -30.89 -52.69 -7.12
CA ALA A 646 -30.95 -52.39 -8.54
C ALA A 646 -29.57 -52.13 -9.11
N ILE A 647 -29.37 -52.52 -10.37
CA ILE A 647 -28.12 -52.32 -11.10
C ILE A 647 -28.37 -51.55 -12.39
N LYS A 648 -27.48 -50.58 -12.66
CA LYS A 648 -27.46 -49.79 -13.89
C LYS A 648 -26.11 -49.87 -14.56
N PHE A 649 -26.16 -49.95 -15.88
CA PHE A 649 -25.00 -49.94 -16.76
C PHE A 649 -24.97 -48.61 -17.50
N TRP A 650 -23.81 -47.99 -17.52
CA TRP A 650 -23.53 -46.74 -18.22
C TRP A 650 -22.21 -46.88 -18.98
N GLY A 651 -22.03 -46.10 -20.04
CA GLY A 651 -20.76 -46.03 -20.77
C GLY A 651 -20.87 -46.45 -22.22
N ASP A 652 -19.72 -46.64 -22.84
CA ASP A 652 -19.55 -46.95 -24.26
C ASP A 652 -18.69 -48.21 -24.46
N SER A 653 -18.28 -48.49 -25.70
CA SER A 653 -17.47 -49.65 -26.04
C SER A 653 -16.08 -49.67 -25.39
N LEU A 654 -15.57 -48.52 -24.93
CA LEU A 654 -14.23 -48.38 -24.37
C LEU A 654 -14.24 -48.32 -22.84
N ARG A 655 -15.33 -47.83 -22.24
CA ARG A 655 -15.41 -47.68 -20.78
C ARG A 655 -16.82 -47.87 -20.29
N SER A 656 -17.00 -48.74 -19.30
CA SER A 656 -18.28 -48.98 -18.65
C SER A 656 -18.25 -48.60 -17.17
N GLU A 657 -19.40 -48.15 -16.69
CA GLU A 657 -19.69 -47.86 -15.31
C GLU A 657 -20.91 -48.67 -14.89
N ILE A 658 -20.72 -49.52 -13.88
CA ILE A 658 -21.75 -50.37 -13.32
C ILE A 658 -22.05 -49.84 -11.92
N ARG A 659 -23.29 -49.42 -11.68
CA ARG A 659 -23.74 -48.90 -10.39
C ARG A 659 -24.75 -49.85 -9.79
N ILE A 660 -24.56 -50.22 -8.53
CA ILE A 660 -25.47 -51.07 -7.76
C ILE A 660 -25.98 -50.24 -6.58
N TYR A 661 -27.30 -50.20 -6.44
CA TYR A 661 -28.05 -49.43 -5.46
C TYR A 661 -28.84 -50.39 -4.57
N ILE A 662 -28.81 -50.19 -3.26
CA ILE A 662 -29.50 -51.06 -2.29
C ILE A 662 -30.40 -50.21 -1.38
N TRP A 663 -31.70 -50.49 -1.38
CA TRP A 663 -32.71 -49.88 -0.52
C TRP A 663 -33.07 -50.83 0.62
N ARG A 664 -32.93 -50.37 1.87
CA ARG A 664 -33.16 -51.21 3.03
C ARG A 664 -34.63 -51.28 3.45
N GLY A 665 -35.14 -52.49 3.67
CA GLY A 665 -36.48 -52.73 4.21
C GLY A 665 -37.64 -52.43 3.25
N GLU A 666 -37.37 -52.30 1.95
CA GLU A 666 -38.40 -52.17 0.92
C GLU A 666 -38.56 -53.50 0.19
N ALA A 667 -39.61 -54.27 0.49
CA ALA A 667 -39.97 -55.43 -0.31
C ALA A 667 -40.48 -55.00 -1.70
N VAL A 668 -40.15 -55.79 -2.73
CA VAL A 668 -40.46 -55.59 -4.16
C VAL A 668 -41.94 -55.32 -4.41
#